data_AF-A0A9W9YVW8-F1
#
_entry.id   AF-A0A9W9YVW8-F1
#
_cell.length_a   1.000
_cell.length_b   1.000
_cell.length_c   1.000
_cell.angle_alpha   90.00
_cell.angle_beta   90.00
_cell.angle_gamma   90.00
#
_symmetry.space_group_name_H-M   'P 1'
#
loop_
_entity.id
_entity.type
_entity.pdbx_description
1 polymer ?
#
loop_
_entity_poly.entity_id
_entity_poly.type
_entity_poly.pdbx_seq_one_letter_code
_entity_poly.pdbx_strand_id
1 'polypeptide(L)'
;MSSTTAFLVLTLLCFVTYTSCKEPTLNGTKIVWNDDFDKDSGSEGAGLKTEYDAKGLQPWYDFANSFINTVLGKDPYELIFKAKDGTLTDNIKDDLILGYALGMVIVVGIGLLFCLIMPIVGCCFCCCRCCGKCGGEMSQKDNPNNNCKRAVFGVILLIITLLMFTGVLLTFVCNDRMSETVDELDSTSKGILDEALKFINRTVGEVEKLLDVDFGFVTNQLMSDISDSNLKTLVGDPLLTELDKVSVVPIQAVKTLSDETKVMAAQLEIIKNNSGSLTSLTVDLQAGLNATKDNLTDIQNECNALNPAPPFCNDTNTDDLSTQADFSNLPDVSTELQNVEDVVNQDFEQSASDGLKEVKDIPQKVINDTRNTRGDISTMISNATDTVAKMRADLRKIADDDVGSQLKKLRDTDIPSYKNTADTYDNYRWMAGVGLTCILLLIVVLMALGLMCGVCGHDKEATPTTRGSVSNMGGLSLMAAAGFCFIFASFLMLLTTICFIIGAPVQTVCKSIQSGDLYTEVLDNPTFWGTDGYFLSKTLFGANKSHIPFTIGGFIKNCRENKPLFQAGPFNQAFNISDRLNIKKLLGNDTTQQFDNLKVNLSDVNILSNETRTSLIDLSNSGVDDIDFDAFLNETRQGITAVNLDAFADNITTNLADKFQQLGNTLIVQGRDPSKAFELGKQIREHCGKSCVV
;
A
#
# COMPACT_ATOMS: atom_id res chain seq x y z
N MET A 1 -35.41 -31.02 11.81
CA MET A 1 -34.82 -29.82 11.16
C MET A 1 -33.49 -30.25 10.57
N SER A 2 -33.34 -30.03 9.27
CA SER A 2 -32.48 -30.78 8.35
C SER A 2 -30.98 -30.47 8.51
N SER A 3 -30.15 -31.48 8.30
CA SER A 3 -28.68 -31.42 8.16
C SER A 3 -28.18 -30.38 7.14
N THR A 4 -29.05 -29.82 6.31
CA THR A 4 -28.73 -28.76 5.33
C THR A 4 -28.61 -27.38 5.95
N THR A 5 -29.27 -27.08 7.07
CA THR A 5 -29.10 -25.77 7.75
C THR A 5 -27.79 -25.69 8.53
N ALA A 6 -27.24 -26.82 9.00
CA ALA A 6 -25.93 -26.85 9.66
C ALA A 6 -24.77 -26.63 8.67
N PHE A 7 -24.90 -27.12 7.43
CA PHE A 7 -23.86 -26.98 6.40
C PHE A 7 -23.83 -25.57 5.79
N LEU A 8 -24.99 -24.93 5.65
CA LEU A 8 -25.10 -23.52 5.23
C LEU A 8 -24.61 -22.55 6.32
N VAL A 9 -24.84 -22.87 7.60
CA VAL A 9 -24.31 -22.05 8.71
C VAL A 9 -22.80 -22.25 8.90
N LEU A 10 -22.25 -23.45 8.66
CA LEU A 10 -20.79 -23.65 8.69
C LEU A 10 -20.08 -23.02 7.49
N THR A 11 -20.70 -23.02 6.31
CA THR A 11 -20.12 -22.35 5.12
C THR A 11 -20.29 -20.84 5.16
N LEU A 12 -21.34 -20.30 5.80
CA LEU A 12 -21.44 -18.86 6.07
C LEU A 12 -20.54 -18.40 7.22
N LEU A 13 -20.28 -19.23 8.24
CA LEU A 13 -19.37 -18.88 9.35
C LEU A 13 -17.88 -19.02 9.00
N CYS A 14 -17.53 -19.79 7.95
CA CYS A 14 -16.16 -19.80 7.43
C CYS A 14 -15.86 -18.66 6.43
N PHE A 15 -16.86 -17.89 6.00
CA PHE A 15 -16.67 -16.77 5.06
C PHE A 15 -16.70 -15.38 5.72
N VAL A 16 -16.96 -15.28 7.03
CA VAL A 16 -17.05 -13.98 7.74
C VAL A 16 -15.73 -13.58 8.43
N THR A 17 -14.68 -14.40 8.39
CA THR A 17 -13.34 -14.00 8.88
C THR A 17 -12.38 -13.53 7.80
N TYR A 18 -12.83 -13.42 6.55
CA TYR A 18 -12.21 -12.59 5.53
C TYR A 18 -13.29 -11.62 5.05
N THR A 19 -13.58 -10.59 5.84
CA THR A 19 -14.17 -9.37 5.27
C THR A 19 -13.34 -9.01 4.05
N SER A 20 -13.95 -9.15 2.88
CA SER A 20 -13.46 -8.80 1.54
C SER A 20 -12.72 -7.45 1.58
N CYS A 21 -11.44 -7.48 1.92
CA CYS A 21 -10.52 -6.41 1.58
C CYS A 21 -10.39 -6.52 0.07
N LYS A 22 -11.03 -5.61 -0.66
CA LYS A 22 -10.87 -5.55 -2.11
C LYS A 22 -9.37 -5.42 -2.39
N GLU A 23 -8.87 -6.20 -3.33
CA GLU A 23 -7.49 -6.05 -3.79
C GLU A 23 -7.24 -4.61 -4.27
N PRO A 24 -6.03 -4.07 -4.10
CA PRO A 24 -5.65 -2.81 -4.71
C PRO A 24 -5.85 -2.85 -6.23
N THR A 25 -6.03 -1.69 -6.85
CA THR A 25 -6.20 -1.58 -8.31
C THR A 25 -5.28 -0.53 -8.89
N LEU A 26 -4.97 -0.64 -10.18
CA LEU A 26 -4.20 0.37 -10.90
C LEU A 26 -5.13 1.35 -11.61
N ASN A 27 -4.83 2.64 -11.45
CA ASN A 27 -5.36 3.70 -12.30
C ASN A 27 -4.19 4.41 -13.00
N GLY A 28 -3.86 3.94 -14.19
CA GLY A 28 -2.62 4.31 -14.87
C GLY A 28 -1.41 3.83 -14.06
N THR A 29 -0.54 4.77 -13.67
CA THR A 29 0.65 4.49 -12.83
C THR A 29 0.40 4.65 -11.33
N LYS A 30 -0.84 4.97 -10.92
CA LYS A 30 -1.18 5.15 -9.50
C LYS A 30 -1.88 3.93 -8.94
N ILE A 31 -1.39 3.44 -7.81
CA ILE A 31 -2.05 2.40 -7.02
C ILE A 31 -3.20 3.03 -6.23
N VAL A 32 -4.39 2.44 -6.33
CA VAL A 32 -5.57 2.78 -5.54
C VAL A 32 -5.74 1.72 -4.46
N TRP A 33 -5.49 2.12 -3.22
CA TRP A 33 -5.65 1.29 -2.02
C TRP A 33 -7.12 1.23 -1.60
N ASN A 34 -7.57 0.04 -1.17
CA ASN A 34 -8.94 -0.20 -0.74
C ASN A 34 -8.96 -0.55 0.76
N ASP A 35 -9.03 0.47 1.63
CA ASP A 35 -8.90 0.33 3.09
C ASP A 35 -10.24 0.29 3.84
N ASP A 36 -11.23 -0.43 3.31
CA ASP A 36 -12.56 -0.59 3.94
C ASP A 36 -12.52 -1.63 5.09
N PHE A 37 -11.99 -1.24 6.24
CA PHE A 37 -11.99 -2.08 7.45
C PHE A 37 -13.21 -1.89 8.38
N ASP A 38 -14.02 -0.86 8.14
CA ASP A 38 -14.99 -0.34 9.13
C ASP A 38 -16.42 -0.91 9.06
N LYS A 39 -16.67 -1.95 8.25
CA LYS A 39 -18.05 -2.41 7.99
C LYS A 39 -18.78 -3.02 9.20
N ASP A 40 -18.08 -3.39 10.27
CA ASP A 40 -18.66 -4.04 11.47
C ASP A 40 -18.66 -3.18 12.75
N SER A 41 -18.31 -1.89 12.66
CA SER A 41 -18.25 -0.95 13.81
C SER A 41 -19.56 -0.77 14.59
N GLY A 42 -20.71 -1.20 14.04
CA GLY A 42 -22.01 -1.09 14.68
C GLY A 42 -22.27 -2.05 15.86
N SER A 43 -21.40 -3.03 16.09
CA SER A 43 -21.55 -4.03 17.17
C SER A 43 -20.49 -3.97 18.28
N GLU A 44 -19.47 -3.13 18.11
CA GLU A 44 -18.35 -3.00 19.05
C GLU A 44 -18.84 -2.40 20.38
N GLY A 45 -18.48 -3.04 21.48
CA GLY A 45 -18.90 -2.63 22.82
C GLY A 45 -20.39 -2.74 23.16
N ALA A 46 -21.26 -3.19 22.23
CA ALA A 46 -22.71 -3.27 22.47
C ALA A 46 -23.12 -4.20 23.62
N GLY A 47 -22.23 -5.12 24.01
CA GLY A 47 -22.40 -6.03 25.16
C GLY A 47 -21.62 -5.65 26.42
N LEU A 48 -20.86 -4.54 26.43
CA LEU A 48 -20.02 -4.17 27.56
C LEU A 48 -20.79 -3.28 28.55
N LYS A 49 -20.97 -3.78 29.78
CA LYS A 49 -21.36 -2.94 30.92
C LYS A 49 -20.12 -2.22 31.44
N THR A 50 -19.91 -0.97 31.04
CA THR A 50 -18.73 -0.17 31.45
C THR A 50 -18.89 0.53 32.79
N GLU A 51 -20.12 0.63 33.31
CA GLU A 51 -20.41 1.27 34.59
C GLU A 51 -21.07 0.31 35.57
N TYR A 52 -20.67 0.43 36.84
CA TYR A 52 -21.30 -0.31 37.94
C TYR A 52 -22.62 0.37 38.32
N ASP A 53 -23.74 -0.34 38.14
CA ASP A 53 -25.05 0.13 38.60
C ASP A 53 -25.19 -0.08 40.11
N ALA A 54 -25.06 0.97 40.90
CA ALA A 54 -25.25 0.89 42.35
C ALA A 54 -26.73 0.83 42.78
N LYS A 55 -27.68 0.92 41.84
CA LYS A 55 -29.12 1.04 42.10
C LYS A 55 -29.38 2.09 43.19
N GLY A 56 -30.20 1.76 44.20
CA GLY A 56 -30.47 2.64 45.35
C GLY A 56 -29.41 2.60 46.47
N LEU A 57 -28.34 1.80 46.34
CA LEU A 57 -27.35 1.60 47.41
C LEU A 57 -26.19 2.60 47.37
N GLN A 58 -26.10 3.48 46.37
CA GLN A 58 -24.99 4.42 46.22
C GLN A 58 -24.68 5.22 47.51
N PRO A 59 -25.66 5.84 48.20
CA PRO A 59 -25.37 6.59 49.42
C PRO A 59 -24.80 5.72 50.56
N TRP A 60 -25.17 4.43 50.60
CA TRP A 60 -24.66 3.48 51.59
C TRP A 60 -23.21 3.08 51.29
N TYR A 61 -22.87 2.86 50.01
CA TYR A 61 -21.50 2.61 49.60
C TYR A 61 -20.60 3.82 49.86
N ASP A 62 -21.08 5.04 49.59
CA ASP A 62 -20.35 6.27 49.88
C ASP A 62 -20.07 6.42 51.39
N PHE A 63 -21.07 6.12 52.24
CA PHE A 63 -20.90 6.10 53.69
C PHE A 63 -19.88 5.04 54.14
N ALA A 64 -19.98 3.80 53.65
CA ALA A 64 -19.06 2.72 53.99
C ALA A 64 -17.62 3.07 53.57
N ASN A 65 -17.44 3.61 52.37
CA ASN A 65 -16.15 4.08 51.87
C ASN A 65 -15.60 5.22 52.73
N SER A 66 -16.44 6.19 53.11
CA SER A 66 -16.03 7.29 54.00
C SER A 66 -15.56 6.76 55.36
N PHE A 67 -16.28 5.79 55.92
CA PHE A 67 -15.90 5.15 57.19
C PHE A 67 -14.57 4.40 57.06
N ILE A 68 -14.41 3.58 56.02
CA ILE A 68 -13.16 2.84 55.75
C ILE A 68 -11.98 3.82 55.61
N ASN A 69 -12.13 4.90 54.84
CA ASN A 69 -11.08 5.92 54.66
C ASN A 69 -10.77 6.71 55.95
N THR A 70 -11.68 6.72 56.93
CA THR A 70 -11.46 7.35 58.23
C THR A 70 -10.69 6.43 59.17
N VAL A 71 -10.95 5.12 59.07
CA VAL A 71 -10.44 4.09 59.97
C VAL A 71 -9.09 3.53 59.50
N LEU A 72 -8.88 3.47 58.19
CA LEU A 72 -7.57 3.19 57.59
C LEU A 72 -6.83 4.51 57.35
N GLY A 73 -5.53 4.52 57.66
CA GLY A 73 -4.63 5.65 57.46
C GLY A 73 -4.30 5.91 55.99
N LYS A 74 -3.21 6.65 55.72
CA LYS A 74 -2.74 6.95 54.36
C LYS A 74 -2.56 5.68 53.52
N ASP A 75 -2.60 5.83 52.20
CA ASP A 75 -2.51 4.72 51.24
C ASP A 75 -1.32 3.80 51.52
N PRO A 76 -1.50 2.47 51.40
CA PRO A 76 -0.51 1.48 51.84
C PRO A 76 0.71 1.37 50.90
N TYR A 77 0.87 2.24 49.90
CA TYR A 77 1.87 2.10 48.85
C TYR A 77 3.30 2.13 49.41
N GLU A 78 3.64 3.04 50.33
CA GLU A 78 4.97 3.08 50.96
C GLU A 78 5.31 1.77 51.72
N LEU A 79 4.31 1.12 52.32
CA LEU A 79 4.48 -0.15 53.00
C LEU A 79 4.79 -1.28 51.99
N ILE A 80 4.20 -1.21 50.80
CA ILE A 80 4.47 -2.17 49.71
C ILE A 80 5.94 -2.05 49.24
N PHE A 81 6.48 -0.82 49.12
CA PHE A 81 7.89 -0.59 48.80
C PHE A 81 8.83 -1.13 49.89
N LYS A 82 8.57 -0.79 51.16
CA LYS A 82 9.35 -1.31 52.30
C LYS A 82 9.31 -2.84 52.39
N ALA A 83 8.16 -3.45 52.06
CA ALA A 83 7.98 -4.89 52.06
C ALA A 83 8.81 -5.59 50.99
N LYS A 84 8.83 -5.01 49.79
CA LYS A 84 9.65 -5.49 48.67
C LYS A 84 11.14 -5.38 48.98
N ASP A 85 11.60 -4.24 49.50
CA ASP A 85 13.03 -3.97 49.70
C ASP A 85 13.63 -4.75 50.89
N GLY A 86 12.82 -5.55 51.60
CA GLY A 86 13.25 -6.30 52.77
C GLY A 86 13.69 -5.42 53.95
N THR A 87 13.42 -4.11 53.87
CA THR A 87 13.72 -3.10 54.90
C THR A 87 12.62 -2.98 55.95
N LEU A 88 11.58 -3.80 55.84
CA LEU A 88 10.69 -4.15 56.94
C LEU A 88 11.51 -4.68 58.12
N THR A 89 11.86 -3.79 59.05
CA THR A 89 12.52 -4.14 60.33
C THR A 89 11.69 -5.17 61.11
N ASP A 90 12.29 -5.88 62.08
CA ASP A 90 11.60 -6.86 62.96
C ASP A 90 10.30 -6.32 63.61
N ASN A 91 10.11 -5.00 63.64
CA ASN A 91 8.89 -4.30 64.05
C ASN A 91 7.92 -4.02 62.87
N ILE A 92 7.75 -4.96 61.94
CA ILE A 92 6.75 -4.92 60.83
C ILE A 92 5.36 -4.51 61.34
N LYS A 93 5.04 -4.93 62.56
CA LYS A 93 3.78 -4.63 63.24
C LYS A 93 3.63 -3.14 63.51
N ASP A 94 4.69 -2.46 63.91
CA ASP A 94 4.60 -1.06 64.33
C ASP A 94 4.40 -0.15 63.11
N ASP A 95 5.16 -0.34 62.02
CA ASP A 95 5.01 0.47 60.80
C ASP A 95 3.65 0.25 60.11
N LEU A 96 3.17 -0.99 60.05
CA LEU A 96 1.87 -1.32 59.45
C LEU A 96 0.70 -0.84 60.32
N ILE A 97 0.80 -1.04 61.65
CA ILE A 97 -0.26 -0.66 62.58
C ILE A 97 -0.28 0.85 62.78
N LEU A 98 0.84 1.53 63.04
CA LEU A 98 0.86 2.98 63.27
C LEU A 98 0.66 3.78 61.98
N GLY A 99 1.10 3.28 60.82
CA GLY A 99 1.03 4.00 59.55
C GLY A 99 -0.29 3.83 58.78
N TYR A 100 -0.91 2.65 58.83
CA TYR A 100 -2.06 2.29 57.97
C TYR A 100 -3.25 1.72 58.75
N ALA A 101 -3.03 0.83 59.72
CA ALA A 101 -4.12 0.06 60.33
C ALA A 101 -4.54 0.52 61.74
N LEU A 102 -4.07 1.68 62.24
CA LEU A 102 -4.25 2.07 63.64
C LEU A 102 -5.74 2.20 64.01
N GLY A 103 -6.51 2.92 63.19
CA GLY A 103 -7.94 3.05 63.41
C GLY A 103 -8.65 1.71 63.31
N MET A 104 -8.23 0.84 62.38
CA MET A 104 -8.78 -0.52 62.26
C MET A 104 -8.54 -1.34 63.52
N VAL A 105 -7.34 -1.30 64.10
CA VAL A 105 -7.01 -2.00 65.35
C VAL A 105 -7.88 -1.48 66.50
N ILE A 106 -8.10 -0.16 66.58
CA ILE A 106 -8.98 0.44 67.59
C ILE A 106 -10.42 -0.05 67.42
N VAL A 107 -10.96 -0.01 66.20
CA VAL A 107 -12.33 -0.46 65.90
C VAL A 107 -12.52 -1.95 66.16
N VAL A 108 -11.55 -2.78 65.77
CA VAL A 108 -11.54 -4.22 66.08
C VAL A 108 -11.46 -4.45 67.58
N GLY A 109 -10.62 -3.70 68.31
CA GLY A 109 -10.54 -3.75 69.76
C GLY A 109 -11.86 -3.42 70.44
N ILE A 110 -12.57 -2.38 69.97
CA ILE A 110 -13.91 -2.02 70.44
C ILE A 110 -14.91 -3.15 70.15
N GLY A 111 -14.87 -3.75 68.95
CA GLY A 111 -15.72 -4.88 68.58
C GLY A 111 -15.51 -6.11 69.47
N LEU A 112 -14.26 -6.50 69.71
CA LEU A 112 -13.91 -7.62 70.60
C LEU A 112 -14.28 -7.33 72.06
N LEU A 113 -14.05 -6.11 72.53
CA LEU A 113 -14.45 -5.68 73.87
C LEU A 113 -15.98 -5.73 74.03
N PHE A 114 -16.74 -5.32 73.01
CA PHE A 114 -18.19 -5.48 73.01
C PHE A 114 -18.60 -6.95 73.12
N CYS A 115 -17.96 -7.84 72.35
CA CYS A 115 -18.23 -9.27 72.39
C CYS A 115 -18.02 -9.88 73.78
N LEU A 116 -17.04 -9.37 74.54
CA LEU A 116 -16.76 -9.80 75.92
C LEU A 116 -17.70 -9.16 76.95
N ILE A 117 -17.97 -7.86 76.83
CA ILE A 117 -18.77 -7.12 77.83
C ILE A 117 -20.25 -7.48 77.73
N MET A 118 -20.83 -7.64 76.53
CA MET A 118 -22.26 -7.86 76.39
C MET A 118 -22.78 -9.13 77.07
N PRO A 119 -22.11 -10.30 76.99
CA PRO A 119 -22.54 -11.50 77.69
C PRO A 119 -22.38 -11.36 79.21
N ILE A 120 -21.36 -10.65 79.69
CA ILE A 120 -21.16 -10.38 81.12
C ILE A 120 -22.30 -9.50 81.63
N VAL A 121 -22.61 -8.40 80.94
CA VAL A 121 -23.73 -7.52 81.29
C VAL A 121 -25.06 -8.26 81.23
N GLY A 122 -25.27 -9.09 80.19
CA GLY A 122 -26.45 -9.94 80.06
C GLY A 122 -26.60 -10.93 81.22
N CYS A 123 -25.50 -11.58 81.64
CA CYS A 123 -25.48 -12.48 82.78
C CYS A 123 -25.75 -11.74 84.09
N CYS A 124 -25.09 -10.60 84.34
CA CYS A 124 -25.35 -9.76 85.50
C CYS A 124 -26.80 -9.28 85.54
N PHE A 125 -27.36 -8.84 84.41
CA PHE A 125 -28.76 -8.43 84.30
C PHE A 125 -29.71 -9.59 84.58
N CYS A 126 -29.44 -10.78 84.02
CA CYS A 126 -30.22 -11.99 84.25
C CYS A 126 -30.20 -12.39 85.73
N CYS A 127 -29.02 -12.49 86.36
CA CYS A 127 -28.88 -12.80 87.79
C CYS A 127 -29.56 -11.75 88.68
N CYS A 128 -29.39 -10.45 88.39
CA CYS A 128 -30.05 -9.38 89.13
C CYS A 128 -31.58 -9.47 89.01
N ARG A 129 -32.09 -9.83 87.81
CA ARG A 129 -33.52 -10.02 87.56
C ARG A 129 -34.08 -11.24 88.29
N CYS A 130 -33.35 -12.36 88.32
CA CYS A 130 -33.72 -13.56 89.08
C CYS A 130 -33.76 -13.30 90.60
N CYS A 131 -32.93 -12.38 91.10
CA CYS A 131 -32.94 -11.93 92.51
C CYS A 131 -33.97 -10.83 92.81
N GLY A 132 -34.96 -10.62 91.94
CA GLY A 132 -36.02 -9.60 92.11
C GLY A 132 -35.60 -8.16 91.79
N LYS A 133 -34.33 -7.88 91.48
CA LYS A 133 -33.85 -6.55 91.08
C LYS A 133 -34.00 -6.35 89.55
N CYS A 134 -33.60 -5.21 89.00
CA CYS A 134 -33.66 -4.96 87.54
C CYS A 134 -35.04 -5.25 86.90
N GLY A 135 -36.12 -4.87 87.59
CA GLY A 135 -37.50 -5.06 87.15
C GLY A 135 -38.04 -6.49 87.29
N GLY A 136 -37.39 -7.36 88.07
CA GLY A 136 -37.89 -8.70 88.43
C GLY A 136 -39.00 -8.66 89.47
N GLU A 137 -38.93 -7.72 90.42
CA GLU A 137 -40.01 -7.37 91.34
C GLU A 137 -41.07 -6.60 90.53
N MET A 138 -42.15 -7.27 90.13
CA MET A 138 -43.22 -6.72 89.28
C MET A 138 -44.04 -5.59 89.95
N SER A 139 -43.61 -5.12 91.12
CA SER A 139 -44.16 -3.98 91.86
C SER A 139 -43.39 -2.71 91.52
N GLN A 140 -44.02 -1.77 90.80
CA GLN A 140 -43.41 -0.48 90.44
C GLN A 140 -43.95 0.63 91.34
N LYS A 141 -43.07 1.40 91.99
CA LYS A 141 -43.45 2.60 92.75
C LYS A 141 -43.91 3.69 91.77
N ASP A 142 -45.18 4.09 91.87
CA ASP A 142 -45.72 5.09 90.96
C ASP A 142 -45.29 6.50 91.39
N ASN A 143 -44.40 7.10 90.60
CA ASN A 143 -43.85 8.44 90.82
C ASN A 143 -44.49 9.40 89.80
N PRO A 144 -44.73 10.67 90.16
CA PRO A 144 -45.43 11.64 89.29
C PRO A 144 -44.73 11.89 87.94
N ASN A 145 -43.41 11.66 87.85
CA ASN A 145 -42.64 11.85 86.63
C ASN A 145 -42.61 10.61 85.70
N ASN A 146 -43.30 9.52 86.05
CA ASN A 146 -43.29 8.27 85.27
C ASN A 146 -43.90 8.43 83.87
N ASN A 147 -44.90 9.30 83.71
CA ASN A 147 -45.55 9.55 82.41
C ASN A 147 -44.61 10.26 81.42
N CYS A 148 -43.87 11.28 81.87
CA CYS A 148 -42.86 11.96 81.06
C CYS A 148 -41.72 10.99 80.66
N LYS A 149 -41.21 10.20 81.63
CA LYS A 149 -40.18 9.18 81.35
C LYS A 149 -40.63 8.14 80.33
N ARG A 150 -41.87 7.65 80.42
CA ARG A 150 -42.44 6.69 79.45
C ARG A 150 -42.52 7.30 78.05
N ALA A 151 -42.99 8.55 77.93
CA ALA A 151 -43.05 9.24 76.64
C ALA A 151 -41.65 9.42 76.03
N VAL A 152 -40.68 9.91 76.82
CA VAL A 152 -39.30 10.12 76.36
C VAL A 152 -38.65 8.80 75.93
N PHE A 153 -38.72 7.75 76.75
CA PHE A 153 -38.16 6.44 76.40
C PHE A 153 -38.90 5.79 75.23
N GLY A 154 -40.21 6.01 75.09
CA GLY A 154 -40.99 5.56 73.95
C GLY A 154 -40.52 6.22 72.64
N VAL A 155 -40.29 7.54 72.64
CA VAL A 155 -39.76 8.27 71.48
C VAL A 155 -38.33 7.82 71.14
N ILE A 156 -37.45 7.68 72.13
CA ILE A 156 -36.08 7.19 71.92
C ILE A 156 -36.11 5.78 71.32
N LEU A 157 -36.92 4.88 71.88
CA LEU A 157 -37.05 3.52 71.40
C LEU A 157 -37.66 3.47 69.98
N LEU A 158 -38.60 4.35 69.65
CA LEU A 158 -39.13 4.48 68.29
C LEU A 158 -38.03 4.87 67.30
N ILE A 159 -37.21 5.87 67.63
CA ILE A 159 -36.08 6.29 66.78
C ILE A 159 -35.09 5.13 66.58
N ILE A 160 -34.71 4.44 67.66
CA ILE A 160 -33.81 3.28 67.59
C ILE A 160 -34.42 2.17 66.72
N THR A 161 -35.72 1.88 66.89
CA THR A 161 -36.42 0.85 66.12
C THR A 161 -36.42 1.19 64.63
N LEU A 162 -36.65 2.45 64.26
CA LEU A 162 -36.62 2.90 62.86
C LEU A 162 -35.21 2.81 62.24
N LEU A 163 -34.18 3.20 62.99
CA LEU A 163 -32.79 3.07 62.55
C LEU A 163 -32.39 1.60 62.36
N MET A 164 -32.74 0.73 63.32
CA MET A 164 -32.48 -0.70 63.21
C MET A 164 -33.25 -1.33 62.05
N PHE A 165 -34.51 -0.96 61.85
CA PHE A 165 -35.30 -1.43 60.71
C PHE A 165 -34.64 -1.05 59.37
N THR A 166 -34.18 0.19 59.25
CA THR A 166 -33.45 0.65 58.07
C THR A 166 -32.17 -0.16 57.84
N GLY A 167 -31.39 -0.41 58.90
CA GLY A 167 -30.20 -1.25 58.82
C GLY A 167 -30.50 -2.69 58.38
N VAL A 168 -31.60 -3.28 58.85
CA VAL A 168 -32.04 -4.62 58.45
C VAL A 168 -32.43 -4.65 56.97
N LEU A 169 -33.19 -3.65 56.48
CA LEU A 169 -33.53 -3.54 55.07
C LEU A 169 -32.28 -3.41 54.19
N LEU A 170 -31.34 -2.54 54.55
CA LEU A 170 -30.08 -2.38 53.83
C LEU A 170 -29.28 -3.67 53.81
N THR A 171 -29.23 -4.41 54.92
CA THR A 171 -28.52 -5.69 54.99
C THR A 171 -29.15 -6.75 54.07
N PHE A 172 -30.48 -6.82 53.99
CA PHE A 172 -31.18 -7.70 53.05
C PHE A 172 -30.84 -7.35 51.60
N VAL A 173 -30.94 -6.06 51.24
CA VAL A 173 -30.67 -5.60 49.87
C VAL A 173 -29.20 -5.83 49.50
N CYS A 174 -28.25 -5.55 50.41
CA CYS A 174 -26.84 -5.83 50.17
C CYS A 174 -26.54 -7.33 50.04
N ASN A 175 -27.21 -8.19 50.82
CA ASN A 175 -27.02 -9.64 50.75
C ASN A 175 -27.44 -10.20 49.39
N ASP A 176 -28.54 -9.69 48.83
CA ASP A 176 -29.07 -10.07 47.53
C ASP A 176 -28.25 -9.47 46.37
N ARG A 177 -27.84 -8.21 46.50
CA ARG A 177 -27.01 -7.53 45.49
C ARG A 177 -25.66 -8.23 45.27
N MET A 178 -25.09 -8.81 46.32
CA MET A 178 -23.88 -9.62 46.20
C MET A 178 -24.11 -10.87 45.33
N SER A 179 -25.26 -11.55 45.48
CA SER A 179 -25.62 -12.70 44.64
C SER A 179 -25.85 -12.30 43.19
N GLU A 180 -26.57 -11.19 42.93
CA GLU A 180 -26.74 -10.66 41.58
C GLU A 180 -25.37 -10.38 40.90
N THR A 181 -24.37 -9.93 41.67
CA THR A 181 -23.02 -9.65 41.15
C THR A 181 -22.28 -10.95 40.79
N VAL A 182 -22.45 -12.01 41.59
CA VAL A 182 -21.88 -13.34 41.30
C VAL A 182 -22.53 -13.95 40.06
N ASP A 183 -23.85 -13.78 39.88
CA ASP A 183 -24.56 -14.28 38.70
C ASP A 183 -24.05 -13.64 37.40
N GLU A 184 -23.83 -12.32 37.43
CA GLU A 184 -23.35 -11.53 36.29
C GLU A 184 -21.85 -11.75 35.97
N LEU A 185 -21.06 -12.33 36.88
CA LEU A 185 -19.61 -12.51 36.77
C LEU A 185 -19.18 -13.17 35.46
N ASP A 186 -19.81 -14.29 35.10
CA ASP A 186 -19.46 -15.06 33.89
C ASP A 186 -19.80 -14.30 32.61
N SER A 187 -21.02 -13.75 32.52
CA SER A 187 -21.46 -13.01 31.34
C SER A 187 -20.63 -11.74 31.10
N THR A 188 -20.32 -11.00 32.17
CA THR A 188 -19.54 -9.76 32.10
C THR A 188 -18.09 -10.04 31.74
N SER A 189 -17.47 -11.03 32.41
CA SER A 189 -16.07 -11.40 32.15
C SER A 189 -15.90 -11.97 30.75
N LYS A 190 -16.83 -12.81 30.29
CA LYS A 190 -16.82 -13.33 28.91
C LYS A 190 -17.01 -12.22 27.89
N GLY A 191 -17.91 -11.26 28.14
CA GLY A 191 -18.09 -10.09 27.27
C GLY A 191 -16.81 -9.28 27.10
N ILE A 192 -16.10 -9.01 28.20
CA ILE A 192 -14.81 -8.30 28.18
C ILE A 192 -13.74 -9.09 27.39
N LEU A 193 -13.62 -10.39 27.66
CA LEU A 193 -12.63 -11.24 27.00
C LEU A 193 -12.93 -11.45 25.50
N ASP A 194 -14.21 -11.54 25.13
CA ASP A 194 -14.63 -11.65 23.73
C ASP A 194 -14.30 -10.39 22.94
N GLU A 195 -14.54 -9.21 23.54
CA GLU A 195 -14.16 -7.94 22.91
C GLU A 195 -12.65 -7.83 22.74
N ALA A 196 -11.87 -8.19 23.76
CA ALA A 196 -10.41 -8.21 23.67
C ALA A 196 -9.91 -9.13 22.55
N LEU A 197 -10.50 -10.33 22.42
CA LEU A 197 -10.17 -11.28 21.35
C LEU A 197 -10.54 -10.74 19.96
N LYS A 198 -11.71 -10.09 19.82
CA LYS A 198 -12.13 -9.45 18.56
C LYS A 198 -11.19 -8.32 18.19
N PHE A 199 -10.84 -7.45 19.14
CA PHE A 199 -9.92 -6.34 18.93
C PHE A 199 -8.54 -6.82 18.44
N ILE A 200 -7.99 -7.85 19.08
CA ILE A 200 -6.72 -8.47 18.66
C ILE A 200 -6.84 -9.06 17.25
N ASN A 201 -7.88 -9.85 16.98
CA ASN A 201 -8.09 -10.46 15.66
C ASN A 201 -8.24 -9.42 14.55
N ARG A 202 -8.97 -8.32 14.80
CA ARG A 202 -9.14 -7.21 13.87
C ARG A 202 -7.81 -6.52 13.59
N THR A 203 -7.08 -6.15 14.65
CA THR A 203 -5.76 -5.50 14.53
C THR A 203 -4.78 -6.37 13.74
N VAL A 204 -4.73 -7.68 14.03
CA VAL A 204 -3.88 -8.62 13.31
C VAL A 204 -4.33 -8.75 11.85
N GLY A 205 -5.63 -8.84 11.59
CA GLY A 205 -6.19 -8.91 10.24
C GLY A 205 -5.86 -7.68 9.39
N GLU A 206 -5.90 -6.48 9.98
CA GLU A 206 -5.49 -5.23 9.31
C GLU A 206 -4.01 -5.26 8.91
N VAL A 207 -3.13 -5.76 9.79
CA VAL A 207 -1.71 -5.93 9.49
C VAL A 207 -1.47 -7.04 8.47
N GLU A 208 -2.18 -8.17 8.56
CA GLU A 208 -2.07 -9.27 7.60
C GLU A 208 -2.44 -8.83 6.18
N LYS A 209 -3.49 -8.00 6.02
CA LYS A 209 -3.83 -7.43 4.71
C LYS A 209 -2.67 -6.60 4.15
N LEU A 210 -2.05 -5.76 4.97
CA LEU A 210 -0.92 -4.94 4.53
C LEU A 210 0.27 -5.80 4.10
N LEU A 211 0.58 -6.86 4.87
CA LEU A 211 1.73 -7.73 4.62
C LEU A 211 1.50 -8.74 3.49
N ASP A 212 0.26 -9.15 3.22
CA ASP A 212 -0.06 -10.17 2.22
C ASP A 212 -0.61 -9.55 0.94
N VAL A 213 -1.75 -8.86 1.04
CA VAL A 213 -2.49 -8.35 -0.11
C VAL A 213 -1.80 -7.11 -0.69
N ASP A 214 -1.51 -6.11 0.14
CA ASP A 214 -1.00 -4.82 -0.32
C ASP A 214 0.46 -4.95 -0.78
N PHE A 215 1.30 -5.61 0.02
CA PHE A 215 2.68 -5.90 -0.34
C PHE A 215 2.75 -6.84 -1.55
N GLY A 216 1.94 -7.90 -1.57
CA GLY A 216 1.88 -8.85 -2.69
C GLY A 216 1.46 -8.20 -4.00
N PHE A 217 0.51 -7.26 -3.94
CA PHE A 217 0.11 -6.49 -5.12
C PHE A 217 1.28 -5.67 -5.70
N VAL A 218 2.01 -4.95 -4.84
CA VAL A 218 3.15 -4.12 -5.26
C VAL A 218 4.28 -4.98 -5.85
N THR A 219 4.62 -6.09 -5.20
CA THR A 219 5.69 -6.97 -5.68
C THR A 219 5.32 -7.69 -6.98
N ASN A 220 4.07 -8.14 -7.11
CA ASN A 220 3.57 -8.73 -8.35
C ASN A 220 3.55 -7.71 -9.49
N GLN A 221 3.14 -6.46 -9.21
CA GLN A 221 3.17 -5.41 -10.23
C GLN A 221 4.61 -5.09 -10.65
N LEU A 222 5.54 -5.01 -9.69
CA LEU A 222 6.95 -4.78 -9.99
C LEU A 222 7.56 -5.92 -10.83
N MET A 223 7.26 -7.18 -10.48
CA MET A 223 7.66 -8.35 -11.29
C MET A 223 7.05 -8.32 -12.69
N SER A 224 5.80 -7.88 -12.80
CA SER A 224 5.10 -7.70 -14.06
C SER A 224 5.78 -6.62 -14.91
N ASP A 225 6.10 -5.45 -14.35
CA ASP A 225 6.72 -4.33 -15.08
C ASP A 225 8.11 -4.69 -15.60
N ILE A 226 8.89 -5.47 -14.85
CA ILE A 226 10.20 -5.96 -15.28
C ILE A 226 10.13 -7.26 -16.10
N SER A 227 8.96 -7.73 -16.51
CA SER A 227 8.86 -8.91 -17.39
C SER A 227 9.36 -8.61 -18.81
N ASP A 228 9.74 -9.63 -19.58
CA ASP A 228 10.22 -9.44 -20.96
C ASP A 228 9.21 -8.68 -21.83
N SER A 229 7.92 -9.04 -21.71
CA SER A 229 6.84 -8.44 -22.50
C SER A 229 6.53 -7.01 -22.11
N ASN A 230 6.49 -6.72 -20.81
CA ASN A 230 6.15 -5.37 -20.34
C ASN A 230 7.34 -4.44 -20.46
N LEU A 231 8.57 -4.90 -20.27
CA LEU A 231 9.76 -4.07 -20.51
C LEU A 231 9.86 -3.65 -21.97
N LYS A 232 9.52 -4.55 -22.90
CA LYS A 232 9.37 -4.20 -24.32
C LYS A 232 8.35 -3.08 -24.52
N THR A 233 7.16 -3.23 -23.95
CA THR A 233 6.07 -2.26 -24.14
C THR A 233 6.31 -0.92 -23.44
N LEU A 234 6.91 -0.94 -22.25
CA LEU A 234 7.11 0.24 -21.38
C LEU A 234 8.37 1.03 -21.73
N VAL A 235 9.42 0.38 -22.22
CA VAL A 235 10.72 0.99 -22.51
C VAL A 235 11.14 0.78 -23.96
N GLY A 236 11.08 -0.47 -24.44
CA GLY A 236 11.55 -0.84 -25.79
C GLY A 236 10.80 -0.13 -26.93
N ASP A 237 9.47 -0.23 -26.98
CA ASP A 237 8.65 0.33 -28.05
C ASP A 237 8.64 1.88 -28.04
N PRO A 238 8.55 2.56 -26.88
CA PRO A 238 8.73 4.01 -26.82
C PRO A 238 10.12 4.47 -27.27
N LEU A 239 11.17 3.74 -26.89
CA LEU A 239 12.53 4.03 -27.33
C LEU A 239 12.67 3.86 -28.84
N LEU A 240 12.12 2.78 -29.40
CA LEU A 240 12.10 2.55 -30.85
C LEU A 240 11.33 3.66 -31.57
N THR A 241 10.21 4.14 -31.01
CA THR A 241 9.42 5.24 -31.59
C THR A 241 10.22 6.55 -31.67
N GLU A 242 11.07 6.83 -30.68
CA GLU A 242 11.96 8.00 -30.72
C GLU A 242 13.13 7.79 -31.70
N LEU A 243 13.69 6.58 -31.76
CA LEU A 243 14.74 6.22 -32.72
C LEU A 243 14.23 6.19 -34.17
N ASP A 244 12.96 5.86 -34.40
CA ASP A 244 12.32 5.90 -35.72
C ASP A 244 12.43 7.30 -36.34
N LYS A 245 12.22 8.34 -35.53
CA LYS A 245 12.28 9.75 -35.96
C LYS A 245 13.70 10.21 -36.28
N VAL A 246 14.68 9.74 -35.52
CA VAL A 246 16.05 10.28 -35.54
C VAL A 246 17.01 9.45 -36.41
N SER A 247 16.79 8.15 -36.53
CA SER A 247 17.73 7.22 -37.15
C SER A 247 17.12 6.43 -38.31
N VAL A 248 15.90 5.88 -38.16
CA VAL A 248 15.32 5.01 -39.20
C VAL A 248 14.99 5.76 -40.49
N VAL A 249 14.37 6.94 -40.38
CA VAL A 249 14.04 7.76 -41.57
C VAL A 249 15.30 8.16 -42.37
N PRO A 250 16.36 8.70 -41.75
CA PRO A 250 17.61 8.99 -42.46
C PRO A 250 18.27 7.76 -43.11
N ILE A 251 18.30 6.61 -42.42
CA ILE A 251 18.87 5.37 -42.98
C ILE A 251 18.08 4.91 -44.20
N GLN A 252 16.75 5.02 -44.15
CA GLN A 252 15.89 4.66 -45.28
C GLN A 252 16.16 5.57 -46.49
N ALA A 253 16.44 6.85 -46.26
CA ALA A 253 16.84 7.78 -47.33
C ALA A 253 18.21 7.41 -47.93
N VAL A 254 19.18 6.97 -47.12
CA VAL A 254 20.48 6.45 -47.63
C VAL A 254 20.28 5.23 -48.53
N LYS A 255 19.35 4.33 -48.16
CA LYS A 255 19.01 3.19 -49.01
C LYS A 255 18.46 3.63 -50.37
N THR A 256 17.51 4.55 -50.38
CA THR A 256 16.95 5.11 -51.63
C THR A 256 18.02 5.81 -52.47
N LEU A 257 18.92 6.56 -51.82
CA LEU A 257 20.02 7.22 -52.51
C LEU A 257 20.98 6.20 -53.16
N SER A 258 21.21 5.03 -52.54
CA SER A 258 22.00 3.96 -53.15
C SER A 258 21.35 3.43 -54.44
N ASP A 259 20.04 3.18 -54.42
CA ASP A 259 19.29 2.75 -55.60
C ASP A 259 19.37 3.79 -56.73
N GLU A 260 19.21 5.08 -56.39
CA GLU A 260 19.35 6.19 -57.35
C GLU A 260 20.77 6.33 -57.90
N THR A 261 21.79 6.08 -57.07
CA THR A 261 23.21 6.12 -57.48
C THR A 261 23.54 5.00 -58.48
N LYS A 262 22.97 3.79 -58.31
CA LYS A 262 23.10 2.69 -59.28
C LYS A 262 22.48 3.06 -60.64
N VAL A 263 21.32 3.73 -60.62
CA VAL A 263 20.67 4.22 -61.85
C VAL A 263 21.52 5.31 -62.51
N MET A 264 22.09 6.22 -61.72
CA MET A 264 22.99 7.28 -62.19
C MET A 264 24.22 6.71 -62.90
N ALA A 265 24.89 5.70 -62.32
CA ALA A 265 26.01 5.01 -62.96
C ALA A 265 25.64 4.43 -64.33
N ALA A 266 24.51 3.70 -64.40
CA ALA A 266 24.02 3.11 -65.64
C ALA A 266 23.69 4.16 -66.71
N GLN A 267 23.13 5.31 -66.31
CA GLN A 267 22.85 6.41 -67.23
C GLN A 267 24.12 7.09 -67.74
N LEU A 268 25.11 7.33 -66.88
CA LEU A 268 26.40 7.89 -67.27
C LEU A 268 27.17 6.96 -68.21
N GLU A 269 27.09 5.65 -67.99
CA GLU A 269 27.67 4.64 -68.90
C GLU A 269 27.02 4.72 -70.30
N ILE A 270 25.69 4.85 -70.37
CA ILE A 270 24.97 5.05 -71.63
C ILE A 270 25.41 6.35 -72.31
N ILE A 271 25.52 7.45 -71.56
CA ILE A 271 25.96 8.75 -72.10
C ILE A 271 27.37 8.65 -72.66
N LYS A 272 28.31 8.03 -71.94
CA LYS A 272 29.69 7.81 -72.38
C LYS A 272 29.74 7.02 -73.69
N ASN A 273 29.05 5.88 -73.73
CA ASN A 273 29.05 5.00 -74.90
C ASN A 273 28.39 5.66 -76.13
N ASN A 274 27.27 6.35 -75.93
CA ASN A 274 26.57 7.06 -77.00
C ASN A 274 27.38 8.26 -77.49
N SER A 275 27.98 9.03 -76.60
CA SER A 275 28.83 10.18 -76.97
C SER A 275 30.03 9.72 -77.79
N GLY A 276 30.73 8.67 -77.35
CA GLY A 276 31.83 8.09 -78.12
C GLY A 276 31.40 7.58 -79.50
N SER A 277 30.23 6.94 -79.59
CA SER A 277 29.67 6.48 -80.86
C SER A 277 29.29 7.64 -81.78
N LEU A 278 28.65 8.69 -81.24
CA LEU A 278 28.26 9.88 -82.00
C LEU A 278 29.48 10.66 -82.49
N THR A 279 30.53 10.80 -81.66
CA THR A 279 31.80 11.40 -82.07
C THR A 279 32.42 10.62 -83.24
N SER A 280 32.51 9.29 -83.14
CA SER A 280 33.05 8.45 -84.23
C SER A 280 32.24 8.60 -85.52
N LEU A 281 30.90 8.53 -85.42
CA LEU A 281 30.01 8.67 -86.58
C LEU A 281 30.08 10.08 -87.20
N THR A 282 30.28 11.12 -86.39
CA THR A 282 30.46 12.50 -86.87
C THR A 282 31.76 12.65 -87.65
N VAL A 283 32.85 12.06 -87.16
CA VAL A 283 34.14 12.04 -87.86
C VAL A 283 34.02 11.30 -89.20
N ASP A 284 33.35 10.14 -89.22
CA ASP A 284 33.14 9.37 -90.44
C ASP A 284 32.25 10.11 -91.45
N LEU A 285 31.16 10.73 -90.98
CA LEU A 285 30.27 11.55 -91.79
C LEU A 285 31.00 12.77 -92.37
N GLN A 286 31.77 13.49 -91.54
CA GLN A 286 32.56 14.64 -91.99
C GLN A 286 33.60 14.22 -93.02
N ALA A 287 34.27 13.07 -92.83
CA ALA A 287 35.20 12.53 -93.81
C ALA A 287 34.50 12.18 -95.14
N GLY A 288 33.33 11.55 -95.08
CA GLY A 288 32.52 11.21 -96.25
C GLY A 288 31.99 12.45 -97.01
N LEU A 289 31.52 13.46 -96.28
CA LEU A 289 31.08 14.74 -96.84
C LEU A 289 32.26 15.50 -97.47
N ASN A 290 33.41 15.57 -96.80
CA ASN A 290 34.62 16.18 -97.36
C ASN A 290 35.09 15.47 -98.63
N ALA A 291 35.13 14.13 -98.63
CA ALA A 291 35.50 13.37 -99.82
C ALA A 291 34.52 13.61 -100.98
N THR A 292 33.22 13.72 -100.70
CA THR A 292 32.20 14.05 -101.70
C THR A 292 32.37 15.49 -102.21
N LYS A 293 32.65 16.43 -101.30
CA LYS A 293 32.94 17.83 -101.62
C LYS A 293 34.17 17.98 -102.51
N ASP A 294 35.26 17.27 -102.21
CA ASP A 294 36.49 17.26 -103.00
C ASP A 294 36.22 16.70 -104.41
N ASN A 295 35.56 15.54 -104.51
CA ASN A 295 35.20 14.92 -105.79
C ASN A 295 34.31 15.84 -106.66
N LEU A 296 33.31 16.49 -106.06
CA LEU A 296 32.45 17.42 -106.78
C LEU A 296 33.19 18.69 -107.22
N THR A 297 34.11 19.18 -106.39
CA THR A 297 34.96 20.33 -106.72
C THR A 297 35.91 19.99 -107.87
N ASP A 298 36.47 18.79 -107.90
CA ASP A 298 37.28 18.28 -109.01
C ASP A 298 36.47 18.19 -110.31
N ILE A 299 35.26 17.64 -110.26
CA ILE A 299 34.33 17.59 -111.40
C ILE A 299 33.98 19.00 -111.90
N GLN A 300 33.76 19.95 -110.99
CA GLN A 300 33.48 21.35 -111.30
C GLN A 300 34.68 22.03 -111.95
N ASN A 301 35.89 21.76 -111.47
CA ASN A 301 37.14 22.24 -112.09
C ASN A 301 37.32 21.66 -113.50
N GLU A 302 37.07 20.35 -113.69
CA GLU A 302 37.11 19.71 -115.01
C GLU A 302 36.04 20.26 -115.97
N CYS A 303 34.84 20.56 -115.46
CA CYS A 303 33.76 21.18 -116.23
C CYS A 303 34.15 22.56 -116.75
N ASN A 304 34.72 23.40 -115.87
CA ASN A 304 35.16 24.75 -116.21
C ASN A 304 36.34 24.77 -117.21
N ALA A 305 37.09 23.66 -117.32
CA ALA A 305 38.20 23.53 -118.27
C ALA A 305 37.76 23.21 -119.72
N LEU A 306 36.46 22.93 -119.96
CA LEU A 306 35.91 22.73 -121.31
C LEU A 306 35.90 24.05 -122.11
N ASN A 307 36.09 24.00 -123.44
CA ASN A 307 36.14 25.21 -124.28
C ASN A 307 35.09 25.21 -125.42
N PRO A 308 34.06 26.08 -125.38
CA PRO A 308 33.76 27.03 -124.30
C PRO A 308 33.20 26.34 -123.05
N ALA A 309 33.42 26.93 -121.88
CA ALA A 309 32.95 26.39 -120.60
C ALA A 309 31.41 26.43 -120.53
N PRO A 310 30.75 25.31 -120.20
CA PRO A 310 29.30 25.30 -120.03
C PRO A 310 28.85 26.22 -118.88
N PRO A 311 27.76 26.99 -119.04
CA PRO A 311 27.31 27.93 -118.01
C PRO A 311 26.81 27.24 -116.73
N PHE A 312 26.44 25.96 -116.80
CA PHE A 312 25.91 25.20 -115.67
C PHE A 312 26.97 24.55 -114.77
N CYS A 313 28.26 24.69 -115.07
CA CYS A 313 29.34 24.06 -114.29
C CYS A 313 29.34 24.49 -112.82
N ASN A 314 28.80 25.67 -112.51
CA ASN A 314 28.77 26.23 -111.15
C ASN A 314 27.36 26.32 -110.56
N ASP A 315 26.39 25.57 -111.10
CA ASP A 315 25.01 25.54 -110.58
C ASP A 315 24.89 24.80 -109.23
N THR A 316 25.92 24.05 -108.83
CA THR A 316 25.98 23.30 -107.56
C THR A 316 26.94 24.00 -106.59
N ASN A 317 26.46 24.28 -105.37
CA ASN A 317 27.30 24.75 -104.28
C ASN A 317 27.82 23.57 -103.45
N THR A 318 29.11 23.26 -103.55
CA THR A 318 29.74 22.16 -102.80
C THR A 318 30.04 22.55 -101.34
N ASP A 319 30.00 23.84 -100.99
CA ASP A 319 30.21 24.30 -99.62
C ASP A 319 29.07 23.94 -98.67
N ASP A 320 27.90 23.59 -99.20
CA ASP A 320 26.72 23.19 -98.42
C ASP A 320 26.82 21.74 -97.89
N LEU A 321 27.80 20.94 -98.35
CA LEU A 321 28.12 19.61 -97.82
C LEU A 321 28.96 19.70 -96.54
N SER A 322 28.32 20.06 -95.43
CA SER A 322 28.93 20.02 -94.10
C SER A 322 28.03 19.32 -93.08
N THR A 323 28.62 18.83 -91.99
CA THR A 323 27.83 18.51 -90.79
C THR A 323 27.25 19.81 -90.23
N GLN A 324 26.12 19.69 -89.53
CA GLN A 324 25.54 20.80 -88.79
C GLN A 324 25.73 20.59 -87.28
N ALA A 325 25.40 19.41 -86.76
CA ALA A 325 25.80 19.01 -85.40
C ALA A 325 27.26 18.54 -85.36
N ASP A 326 28.00 18.93 -84.32
CA ASP A 326 29.37 18.46 -84.08
C ASP A 326 29.47 17.78 -82.72
N PHE A 327 29.33 16.45 -82.73
CA PHE A 327 29.47 15.64 -81.52
C PHE A 327 30.94 15.37 -81.13
N SER A 328 31.92 16.03 -81.76
CA SER A 328 33.35 15.82 -81.45
C SER A 328 33.81 16.53 -80.18
N ASN A 329 33.04 17.51 -79.71
CA ASN A 329 33.35 18.34 -78.55
C ASN A 329 32.38 18.12 -77.37
N LEU A 330 31.72 16.95 -77.31
CA LEU A 330 30.88 16.60 -76.17
C LEU A 330 31.73 16.46 -74.89
N PRO A 331 31.21 16.87 -73.72
CA PRO A 331 31.90 16.66 -72.45
C PRO A 331 32.20 15.17 -72.20
N ASP A 332 33.38 14.86 -71.67
CA ASP A 332 33.73 13.51 -71.24
C ASP A 332 33.26 13.29 -69.80
N VAL A 333 32.32 12.35 -69.61
CA VAL A 333 31.77 11.99 -68.30
C VAL A 333 32.48 10.80 -67.66
N SER A 334 33.63 10.38 -68.19
CA SER A 334 34.34 9.17 -67.75
C SER A 334 34.83 9.27 -66.31
N THR A 335 35.24 10.45 -65.84
CA THR A 335 35.74 10.65 -64.47
C THR A 335 34.59 10.56 -63.48
N GLU A 336 33.48 11.22 -63.78
CA GLU A 336 32.27 11.22 -62.96
C GLU A 336 31.67 9.80 -62.91
N LEU A 337 31.63 9.09 -64.03
CA LEU A 337 31.23 7.68 -64.08
C LEU A 337 32.11 6.83 -63.16
N GLN A 338 33.43 6.95 -63.23
CA GLN A 338 34.34 6.18 -62.38
C GLN A 338 34.13 6.49 -60.90
N ASN A 339 33.96 7.76 -60.54
CA ASN A 339 33.71 8.18 -59.15
C ASN A 339 32.39 7.58 -58.62
N VAL A 340 31.32 7.60 -59.44
CA VAL A 340 30.04 7.01 -59.06
C VAL A 340 30.13 5.47 -58.97
N GLU A 341 30.83 4.82 -59.90
CA GLU A 341 31.06 3.37 -59.86
C GLU A 341 31.84 2.94 -58.61
N ASP A 342 32.86 3.70 -58.22
CA ASP A 342 33.63 3.45 -57.00
C ASP A 342 32.73 3.51 -55.75
N VAL A 343 31.76 4.43 -55.72
CA VAL A 343 30.77 4.54 -54.64
C VAL A 343 29.75 3.40 -54.68
N VAL A 344 29.25 3.02 -55.85
CA VAL A 344 28.33 1.87 -56.02
C VAL A 344 28.99 0.57 -55.55
N ASN A 345 30.27 0.38 -55.85
CA ASN A 345 31.04 -0.82 -55.48
C ASN A 345 31.29 -0.94 -53.97
N GLN A 346 31.17 0.15 -53.20
CA GLN A 346 31.28 0.13 -51.74
C GLN A 346 30.02 -0.44 -51.05
N ASP A 347 28.94 -0.70 -51.81
CA ASP A 347 27.67 -1.30 -51.35
C ASP A 347 27.16 -0.76 -50.01
N PHE A 348 27.04 0.57 -49.94
CA PHE A 348 26.49 1.25 -48.78
C PHE A 348 24.97 1.00 -48.60
N GLU A 349 24.32 0.27 -49.52
CA GLU A 349 22.96 -0.26 -49.35
C GLU A 349 22.91 -1.33 -48.27
N GLN A 350 23.84 -2.29 -48.34
CA GLN A 350 23.96 -3.36 -47.36
C GLN A 350 24.23 -2.76 -45.97
N SER A 351 25.13 -1.78 -45.89
CA SER A 351 25.44 -1.08 -44.63
C SER A 351 24.23 -0.32 -44.07
N ALA A 352 23.42 0.34 -44.91
CA ALA A 352 22.18 0.98 -44.48
C ALA A 352 21.14 -0.05 -43.99
N SER A 353 21.03 -1.20 -44.68
CA SER A 353 20.15 -2.29 -44.25
C SER A 353 20.56 -2.88 -42.89
N ASP A 354 21.86 -3.05 -42.67
CA ASP A 354 22.41 -3.54 -41.41
C ASP A 354 22.17 -2.53 -40.27
N GLY A 355 22.38 -1.23 -40.52
CA GLY A 355 22.04 -0.17 -39.56
C GLY A 355 20.56 -0.11 -39.20
N LEU A 356 19.66 -0.33 -40.17
CA LEU A 356 18.22 -0.40 -39.93
C LEU A 356 17.82 -1.59 -39.07
N LYS A 357 18.51 -2.73 -39.26
CA LYS A 357 18.32 -3.94 -38.45
C LYS A 357 18.80 -3.72 -37.02
N GLU A 358 20.00 -3.15 -36.84
CA GLU A 358 20.55 -2.79 -35.53
C GLU A 358 19.57 -1.92 -34.73
N VAL A 359 18.98 -0.89 -35.34
CA VAL A 359 17.99 -0.03 -34.68
C VAL A 359 16.72 -0.80 -34.28
N LYS A 360 16.21 -1.66 -35.16
CA LYS A 360 15.01 -2.47 -34.89
C LYS A 360 15.23 -3.55 -33.83
N ASP A 361 16.46 -4.00 -33.64
CA ASP A 361 16.83 -5.01 -32.65
C ASP A 361 17.09 -4.40 -31.26
N ILE A 362 17.15 -3.06 -31.11
CA ILE A 362 17.35 -2.36 -29.82
C ILE A 362 16.35 -2.78 -28.74
N PRO A 363 15.03 -2.87 -28.98
CA PRO A 363 14.09 -3.36 -27.95
C PRO A 363 14.43 -4.76 -27.45
N GLN A 364 14.92 -5.64 -28.31
CA GLN A 364 15.35 -6.98 -27.91
C GLN A 364 16.68 -6.92 -27.15
N LYS A 365 17.60 -6.04 -27.54
CA LYS A 365 18.85 -5.77 -26.81
C LYS A 365 18.57 -5.27 -25.39
N VAL A 366 17.59 -4.37 -25.21
CA VAL A 366 17.14 -3.89 -23.89
C VAL A 366 16.73 -5.06 -23.00
N ILE A 367 15.95 -6.02 -23.52
CA ILE A 367 15.51 -7.21 -22.76
C ILE A 367 16.71 -8.10 -22.40
N ASN A 368 17.60 -8.34 -23.36
CA ASN A 368 18.74 -9.24 -23.20
C ASN A 368 19.79 -8.67 -22.23
N ASP A 369 20.19 -7.41 -22.41
CA ASP A 369 21.23 -6.74 -21.60
C ASP A 369 20.77 -6.58 -20.15
N THR A 370 19.47 -6.39 -19.92
CA THR A 370 18.90 -6.24 -18.56
C THR A 370 18.52 -7.56 -17.89
N ARG A 371 18.63 -8.70 -18.59
CA ARG A 371 18.14 -10.01 -18.11
C ARG A 371 18.72 -10.41 -16.75
N ASN A 372 20.03 -10.25 -16.57
CA ASN A 372 20.69 -10.62 -15.32
C ASN A 372 20.25 -9.72 -14.16
N THR A 373 20.26 -8.40 -14.36
CA THR A 373 19.80 -7.41 -13.39
C THR A 373 18.34 -7.63 -12.99
N ARG A 374 17.47 -7.97 -13.94
CA ARG A 374 16.07 -8.31 -13.68
C ARG A 374 15.94 -9.61 -12.89
N GLY A 375 16.79 -10.61 -13.16
CA GLY A 375 16.89 -11.83 -12.36
C GLY A 375 17.31 -11.56 -10.91
N ASP A 376 18.27 -10.66 -10.71
CA ASP A 376 18.68 -10.22 -9.38
C ASP A 376 17.53 -9.51 -8.66
N ILE A 377 16.84 -8.56 -9.33
CA ILE A 377 15.67 -7.85 -8.79
C ILE A 377 14.55 -8.84 -8.45
N SER A 378 14.27 -9.82 -9.31
CA SER A 378 13.28 -10.87 -9.02
C SER A 378 13.67 -11.68 -7.79
N THR A 379 14.95 -11.97 -7.60
CA THR A 379 15.45 -12.70 -6.42
C THR A 379 15.32 -11.87 -5.15
N MET A 380 15.64 -10.56 -5.22
CA MET A 380 15.44 -9.62 -4.11
C MET A 380 13.96 -9.53 -3.70
N ILE A 381 13.06 -9.44 -4.67
CA ILE A 381 11.61 -9.42 -4.42
C ILE A 381 11.16 -10.73 -3.76
N SER A 382 11.58 -11.89 -4.27
CA SER A 382 11.23 -13.19 -3.67
C SER A 382 11.72 -13.31 -2.21
N ASN A 383 12.97 -12.93 -1.93
CA ASN A 383 13.51 -12.95 -0.57
C ASN A 383 12.76 -12.00 0.38
N ALA A 384 12.34 -10.84 -0.12
CA ALA A 384 11.53 -9.88 0.62
C ALA A 384 10.13 -10.45 0.92
N THR A 385 9.48 -11.06 -0.08
CA THR A 385 8.20 -11.78 0.07
C THR A 385 8.29 -12.89 1.11
N ASP A 386 9.34 -13.72 1.08
CA ASP A 386 9.55 -14.76 2.08
C ASP A 386 9.75 -14.19 3.50
N THR A 387 10.46 -13.06 3.60
CA THR A 387 10.69 -12.37 4.88
C THR A 387 9.39 -11.81 5.44
N VAL A 388 8.58 -11.16 4.61
CA VAL A 388 7.26 -10.62 4.99
C VAL A 388 6.29 -11.74 5.35
N ALA A 389 6.29 -12.85 4.61
CA ALA A 389 5.48 -14.03 4.92
C ALA A 389 5.84 -14.64 6.29
N LYS A 390 7.13 -14.70 6.63
CA LYS A 390 7.58 -15.12 7.98
C LYS A 390 7.12 -14.14 9.07
N MET A 391 7.26 -12.83 8.84
CA MET A 391 6.78 -11.81 9.79
C MET A 391 5.28 -11.93 10.04
N ARG A 392 4.49 -12.16 8.98
CA ARG A 392 3.05 -12.42 9.07
C ARG A 392 2.76 -13.67 9.89
N ALA A 393 3.44 -14.78 9.60
CA ALA A 393 3.24 -16.03 10.33
C ALA A 393 3.61 -15.90 11.81
N ASP A 394 4.71 -15.22 12.13
CA ASP A 394 5.13 -14.95 13.52
C ASP A 394 4.11 -14.06 14.25
N LEU A 395 3.60 -13.01 13.59
CA LEU A 395 2.55 -12.15 14.14
C LEU A 395 1.29 -12.96 14.46
N ARG A 396 0.83 -13.77 13.51
CA ARG A 396 -0.36 -14.61 13.68
C ARG A 396 -0.17 -15.60 14.83
N LYS A 397 1.01 -16.22 14.90
CA LYS A 397 1.37 -17.16 15.96
C LYS A 397 1.33 -16.50 17.34
N ILE A 398 1.94 -15.33 17.51
CA ILE A 398 1.90 -14.60 18.79
C ILE A 398 0.45 -14.26 19.17
N ALA A 399 -0.33 -13.77 18.21
CA ALA A 399 -1.71 -13.38 18.43
C ALA A 399 -2.60 -14.57 18.83
N ASP A 400 -2.51 -15.70 18.14
CA ASP A 400 -3.35 -16.86 18.38
C ASP A 400 -2.84 -17.75 19.52
N ASP A 401 -1.55 -18.07 19.54
CA ASP A 401 -0.97 -19.06 20.46
C ASP A 401 -0.56 -18.44 21.80
N ASP A 402 0.05 -17.26 21.83
CA ASP A 402 0.56 -16.69 23.08
C ASP A 402 -0.49 -15.86 23.81
N VAL A 403 -1.23 -15.01 23.08
CA VAL A 403 -2.24 -14.11 23.69
C VAL A 403 -3.64 -14.71 23.59
N GLY A 404 -4.06 -15.10 22.39
CA GLY A 404 -5.39 -15.59 22.10
C GLY A 404 -5.74 -16.86 22.87
N SER A 405 -4.82 -17.82 22.96
CA SER A 405 -5.03 -19.07 23.69
C SER A 405 -5.20 -18.83 25.20
N GLN A 406 -4.43 -17.90 25.80
CA GLN A 406 -4.53 -17.56 27.21
C GLN A 406 -5.85 -16.88 27.51
N LEU A 407 -6.26 -15.91 26.67
CA LEU A 407 -7.56 -15.25 26.80
C LEU A 407 -8.73 -16.22 26.61
N LYS A 408 -8.64 -17.15 25.64
CA LYS A 408 -9.65 -18.21 25.43
C LYS A 408 -9.71 -19.17 26.62
N LYS A 409 -8.55 -19.58 27.17
CA LYS A 409 -8.49 -20.42 28.38
C LYS A 409 -9.14 -19.72 29.57
N LEU A 410 -8.82 -18.44 29.79
CA LEU A 410 -9.46 -17.61 30.81
C LEU A 410 -10.99 -17.59 30.61
N ARG A 411 -11.46 -17.32 29.38
CA ARG A 411 -12.88 -17.19 29.02
C ARG A 411 -13.66 -18.50 29.17
N ASP A 412 -13.11 -19.60 28.67
CA ASP A 412 -13.83 -20.86 28.45
C ASP A 412 -13.60 -21.87 29.58
N THR A 413 -12.51 -21.72 30.36
CA THR A 413 -12.12 -22.68 31.40
C THR A 413 -12.06 -22.03 32.78
N ASP A 414 -11.25 -20.98 32.95
CA ASP A 414 -10.98 -20.44 34.29
C ASP A 414 -12.19 -19.66 34.85
N ILE A 415 -12.80 -18.77 34.06
CA ILE A 415 -13.98 -18.01 34.47
C ILE A 415 -15.18 -18.92 34.83
N PRO A 416 -15.56 -19.92 34.00
CA PRO A 416 -16.62 -20.87 34.39
C PRO A 416 -16.30 -21.67 35.65
N SER A 417 -15.03 -22.05 35.84
CA SER A 417 -14.57 -22.76 37.05
C SER A 417 -14.69 -21.88 38.30
N TYR A 418 -14.25 -20.62 38.20
CA TYR A 418 -14.39 -19.63 39.28
C TYR A 418 -15.84 -19.32 39.57
N LYS A 419 -16.70 -19.18 38.55
CA LYS A 419 -18.14 -19.01 38.74
C LYS A 419 -18.75 -20.19 39.48
N ASN A 420 -18.51 -21.42 39.06
CA ASN A 420 -19.08 -22.60 39.73
C ASN A 420 -18.68 -22.69 41.21
N THR A 421 -17.42 -22.34 41.50
CA THR A 421 -16.93 -22.22 42.89
C THR A 421 -17.64 -21.09 43.63
N ALA A 422 -17.72 -19.90 43.02
CA ALA A 422 -18.40 -18.74 43.58
C ALA A 422 -19.88 -19.03 43.85
N ASP A 423 -20.62 -19.61 42.91
CA ASP A 423 -22.04 -19.99 43.05
C ASP A 423 -22.25 -20.94 44.24
N THR A 424 -21.34 -21.90 44.43
CA THR A 424 -21.42 -22.83 45.56
C THR A 424 -21.27 -22.10 46.90
N TYR A 425 -20.26 -21.24 47.04
CA TYR A 425 -20.05 -20.47 48.27
C TYR A 425 -21.09 -19.35 48.45
N ASP A 426 -21.59 -18.78 47.36
CA ASP A 426 -22.61 -17.74 47.37
C ASP A 426 -23.93 -18.26 47.92
N ASN A 427 -24.33 -19.48 47.54
CA ASN A 427 -25.50 -20.14 48.09
C ASN A 427 -25.42 -20.26 49.62
N TYR A 428 -24.29 -20.72 50.16
CA TYR A 428 -24.10 -20.82 51.62
C TYR A 428 -24.07 -19.43 52.29
N ARG A 429 -23.37 -18.47 51.68
CA ARG A 429 -23.28 -17.09 52.16
C ARG A 429 -24.66 -16.43 52.20
N TRP A 430 -25.44 -16.58 51.14
CA TRP A 430 -26.77 -15.99 51.00
C TRP A 430 -27.73 -16.58 52.04
N MET A 431 -27.75 -17.91 52.21
CA MET A 431 -28.57 -18.58 53.23
C MET A 431 -28.19 -18.12 54.65
N ALA A 432 -26.89 -18.03 54.94
CA ALA A 432 -26.41 -17.52 56.23
C ALA A 432 -26.82 -16.05 56.43
N GLY A 433 -26.70 -15.21 55.39
CA GLY A 433 -27.12 -13.80 55.40
C GLY A 433 -28.62 -13.63 55.65
N VAL A 434 -29.47 -14.44 55.00
CA VAL A 434 -30.93 -14.46 55.24
C VAL A 434 -31.24 -14.91 56.68
N GLY A 435 -30.57 -15.93 57.18
CA GLY A 435 -30.75 -16.39 58.57
C GLY A 435 -30.41 -15.30 59.59
N LEU A 436 -29.27 -14.63 59.41
CA LEU A 436 -28.81 -13.54 60.29
C LEU A 436 -29.74 -12.33 60.26
N THR A 437 -30.19 -11.94 59.07
CA THR A 437 -31.11 -10.82 58.89
C THR A 437 -32.50 -11.12 59.45
N CYS A 438 -32.97 -12.37 59.39
CA CYS A 438 -34.20 -12.81 60.07
C CYS A 438 -34.11 -12.67 61.59
N ILE A 439 -32.96 -12.98 62.21
CA ILE A 439 -32.75 -12.79 63.66
C ILE A 439 -32.82 -11.30 64.03
N LEU A 440 -32.18 -10.43 63.24
CA LEU A 440 -32.26 -8.99 63.43
C LEU A 440 -33.68 -8.44 63.23
N LEU A 441 -34.39 -8.93 62.21
CA LEU A 441 -35.76 -8.55 61.93
C LEU A 441 -36.70 -8.95 63.08
N LEU A 442 -36.52 -10.15 63.64
CA LEU A 442 -37.30 -10.61 64.80
C LEU A 442 -37.16 -9.64 65.99
N ILE A 443 -35.94 -9.19 66.28
CA ILE A 443 -35.65 -8.21 67.33
C ILE A 443 -36.42 -6.90 67.06
N VAL A 444 -36.36 -6.39 65.83
CA VAL A 444 -37.04 -5.15 65.43
C VAL A 444 -38.57 -5.30 65.49
N VAL A 445 -39.11 -6.43 65.05
CA VAL A 445 -40.55 -6.73 65.12
C VAL A 445 -41.02 -6.79 66.57
N LEU A 446 -40.26 -7.43 67.47
CA LEU A 446 -40.57 -7.45 68.90
C LEU A 446 -40.52 -6.05 69.54
N MET A 447 -39.58 -5.19 69.11
CA MET A 447 -39.54 -3.79 69.55
C MET A 447 -40.73 -2.99 69.03
N ALA A 448 -41.10 -3.15 67.75
CA ALA A 448 -42.24 -2.48 67.15
C ALA A 448 -43.58 -2.93 67.78
N LEU A 449 -43.77 -4.23 67.98
CA LEU A 449 -44.92 -4.79 68.70
C LEU A 449 -44.95 -4.29 70.16
N GLY A 450 -43.79 -4.26 70.82
CA GLY A 450 -43.63 -3.72 72.17
C GLY A 450 -44.04 -2.26 72.28
N LEU A 451 -43.63 -1.43 71.33
CA LEU A 451 -44.00 -0.02 71.22
C LEU A 451 -45.49 0.16 70.92
N MET A 452 -46.02 -0.53 69.91
CA MET A 452 -47.43 -0.41 69.50
C MET A 452 -48.36 -0.88 70.62
N CYS A 453 -48.12 -2.05 71.20
CA CYS A 453 -48.91 -2.57 72.32
C CYS A 453 -48.73 -1.73 73.59
N GLY A 454 -47.54 -1.15 73.79
CA GLY A 454 -47.25 -0.26 74.91
C GLY A 454 -48.00 1.08 74.83
N VAL A 455 -48.12 1.66 73.63
CA VAL A 455 -48.85 2.91 73.39
C VAL A 455 -50.37 2.67 73.35
N CYS A 456 -50.83 1.68 72.58
CA CYS A 456 -52.26 1.38 72.42
C CYS A 456 -52.89 0.74 73.67
N GLY A 457 -52.12 -0.01 74.44
CA GLY A 457 -52.57 -0.65 75.68
C GLY A 457 -52.41 0.22 76.93
N HIS A 458 -52.00 1.49 76.79
CA HIS A 458 -51.76 2.35 77.95
C HIS A 458 -53.07 2.84 78.56
N ASP A 459 -53.37 2.35 79.77
CA ASP A 459 -54.40 2.89 80.65
C ASP A 459 -53.76 3.82 81.70
N LYS A 460 -54.33 5.01 81.88
CA LYS A 460 -53.87 6.03 82.84
C LYS A 460 -54.28 5.72 84.28
N GLU A 461 -55.34 4.94 84.46
CA GLU A 461 -55.94 4.63 85.77
C GLU A 461 -55.52 3.26 86.30
N ALA A 462 -54.89 2.41 85.47
CA ALA A 462 -54.45 1.08 85.86
C ALA A 462 -53.12 1.10 86.62
N THR A 463 -53.08 0.49 87.80
CA THR A 463 -51.84 0.29 88.56
C THR A 463 -50.92 -0.72 87.88
N PRO A 464 -49.60 -0.71 88.14
CA PRO A 464 -48.64 -1.64 87.52
C PRO A 464 -49.00 -3.13 87.66
N THR A 465 -49.77 -3.50 88.69
CA THR A 465 -50.23 -4.87 88.98
C THR A 465 -51.59 -5.23 88.35
N THR A 466 -52.31 -4.27 87.75
CA THR A 466 -53.66 -4.45 87.17
C THR A 466 -53.74 -4.12 85.67
N ARG A 467 -52.59 -4.11 84.97
CA ARG A 467 -52.51 -3.76 83.55
C ARG A 467 -53.34 -4.69 82.66
N GLY A 468 -53.94 -4.11 81.62
CA GLY A 468 -54.63 -4.87 80.57
C GLY A 468 -53.70 -5.80 79.78
N SER A 469 -54.28 -6.83 79.15
CA SER A 469 -53.57 -7.87 78.41
C SER A 469 -52.65 -7.32 77.31
N VAL A 470 -53.08 -6.28 76.60
CA VAL A 470 -52.31 -5.62 75.52
C VAL A 470 -51.05 -4.91 76.08
N SER A 471 -51.17 -4.21 77.21
CA SER A 471 -50.02 -3.56 77.86
C SER A 471 -49.01 -4.58 78.38
N ASN A 472 -49.50 -5.71 78.94
CA ASN A 472 -48.65 -6.80 79.40
C ASN A 472 -47.91 -7.47 78.23
N MET A 473 -48.58 -7.69 77.10
CA MET A 473 -47.97 -8.18 75.87
C MET A 473 -46.84 -7.24 75.41
N GLY A 474 -47.06 -5.91 75.42
CA GLY A 474 -46.03 -4.95 75.05
C GLY A 474 -44.77 -5.04 75.91
N GLY A 475 -44.93 -5.17 77.24
CA GLY A 475 -43.82 -5.36 78.16
C GLY A 475 -43.07 -6.69 77.95
N LEU A 476 -43.80 -7.78 77.70
CA LEU A 476 -43.21 -9.10 77.39
C LEU A 476 -42.45 -9.07 76.06
N SER A 477 -42.99 -8.43 75.02
CA SER A 477 -42.33 -8.27 73.71
C SER A 477 -41.03 -7.46 73.82
N LEU A 478 -41.01 -6.36 74.57
CA LEU A 478 -39.78 -5.58 74.79
C LEU A 478 -38.73 -6.35 75.60
N MET A 479 -39.15 -7.13 76.60
CA MET A 479 -38.24 -8.00 77.35
C MET A 479 -37.70 -9.14 76.51
N ALA A 480 -38.52 -9.72 75.62
CA ALA A 480 -38.07 -10.71 74.64
C ALA A 480 -37.07 -10.11 73.66
N ALA A 481 -37.33 -8.92 73.11
CA ALA A 481 -36.40 -8.20 72.25
C ALA A 481 -35.05 -7.98 72.94
N ALA A 482 -35.06 -7.47 74.17
CA ALA A 482 -33.84 -7.28 74.96
C ALA A 482 -33.10 -8.61 75.23
N GLY A 483 -33.83 -9.69 75.53
CA GLY A 483 -33.26 -11.03 75.68
C GLY A 483 -32.55 -11.51 74.42
N PHE A 484 -33.20 -11.40 73.26
CA PHE A 484 -32.59 -11.75 71.97
C PHE A 484 -31.39 -10.85 71.63
N CYS A 485 -31.43 -9.56 71.96
CA CYS A 485 -30.27 -8.68 71.84
C CYS A 485 -29.09 -9.20 72.68
N PHE A 486 -29.28 -9.55 73.95
CA PHE A 486 -28.18 -10.07 74.78
C PHE A 486 -27.62 -11.40 74.28
N ILE A 487 -28.48 -12.26 73.70
CA ILE A 487 -28.07 -13.56 73.16
C ILE A 487 -27.27 -13.40 71.87
N PHE A 488 -27.76 -12.59 70.92
CA PHE A 488 -27.21 -12.55 69.55
C PHE A 488 -26.28 -11.37 69.28
N ALA A 489 -26.29 -10.30 70.06
CA ALA A 489 -25.49 -9.10 69.76
C ALA A 489 -23.98 -9.38 69.73
N SER A 490 -23.45 -10.20 70.65
CA SER A 490 -22.03 -10.58 70.62
C SER A 490 -21.68 -11.38 69.38
N PHE A 491 -22.56 -12.28 68.94
CA PHE A 491 -22.33 -13.07 67.74
C PHE A 491 -22.35 -12.20 66.47
N LEU A 492 -23.32 -11.29 66.37
CA LEU A 492 -23.44 -10.35 65.25
C LEU A 492 -22.27 -9.35 65.21
N MET A 493 -21.83 -8.86 66.37
CA MET A 493 -20.65 -8.00 66.46
C MET A 493 -19.36 -8.73 66.11
N LEU A 494 -19.23 -10.00 66.50
CA LEU A 494 -18.09 -10.82 66.08
C LEU A 494 -18.06 -11.00 64.56
N LEU A 495 -19.19 -11.36 63.96
CA LEU A 495 -19.29 -11.55 62.52
C LEU A 495 -18.97 -10.27 61.75
N THR A 496 -19.59 -9.14 62.13
CA THR A 496 -19.33 -7.84 61.48
C THR A 496 -17.88 -7.40 61.66
N THR A 497 -17.25 -7.70 62.80
CA THR A 497 -15.81 -7.45 63.01
C THR A 497 -14.95 -8.28 62.05
N ILE A 498 -15.27 -9.58 61.87
CA ILE A 498 -14.55 -10.45 60.91
C ILE A 498 -14.73 -9.93 59.48
N CYS A 499 -15.96 -9.60 59.08
CA CYS A 499 -16.25 -9.03 57.77
C CYS A 499 -15.53 -7.69 57.55
N PHE A 500 -15.39 -6.86 58.58
CA PHE A 500 -14.67 -5.59 58.49
C PHE A 500 -13.16 -5.79 58.33
N ILE A 501 -12.55 -6.72 59.07
CA ILE A 501 -11.12 -7.05 58.96
C ILE A 501 -10.76 -7.49 57.53
N ILE A 502 -11.64 -8.25 56.88
CA ILE A 502 -11.41 -8.75 55.52
C ILE A 502 -11.83 -7.72 54.47
N GLY A 503 -13.01 -7.14 54.63
CA GLY A 503 -13.65 -6.28 53.63
C GLY A 503 -12.99 -4.90 53.49
N ALA A 504 -12.53 -4.29 54.59
CA ALA A 504 -11.95 -2.95 54.51
C ALA A 504 -10.64 -2.91 53.71
N PRO A 505 -9.65 -3.81 53.91
CA PRO A 505 -8.46 -3.87 53.05
C PRO A 505 -8.80 -4.20 51.59
N VAL A 506 -9.71 -5.14 51.35
CA VAL A 506 -10.14 -5.51 49.98
C VAL A 506 -10.74 -4.30 49.27
N GLN A 507 -11.60 -3.53 49.94
CA GLN A 507 -12.20 -2.33 49.37
C GLN A 507 -11.16 -1.25 49.05
N THR A 508 -10.15 -1.05 49.90
CA THR A 508 -9.04 -0.12 49.61
C THR A 508 -8.29 -0.51 48.34
N VAL A 509 -8.01 -1.82 48.15
CA VAL A 509 -7.37 -2.32 46.93
C VAL A 509 -8.29 -2.17 45.72
N CYS A 510 -9.56 -2.57 45.81
CA CYS A 510 -10.52 -2.44 44.71
C CYS A 510 -10.70 -0.98 44.26
N LYS A 511 -10.82 -0.04 45.20
CA LYS A 511 -10.90 1.40 44.90
C LYS A 511 -9.64 1.89 44.18
N SER A 512 -8.46 1.46 44.64
CA SER A 512 -7.17 1.82 44.03
C SER A 512 -7.00 1.24 42.62
N ILE A 513 -7.56 0.05 42.35
CA ILE A 513 -7.60 -0.54 41.01
C ILE A 513 -8.54 0.26 40.10
N GLN A 514 -9.70 0.68 40.62
CA GLN A 514 -10.70 1.43 39.86
C GLN A 514 -10.21 2.84 39.50
N SER A 515 -9.61 3.57 40.45
CA SER A 515 -9.03 4.90 40.22
C SER A 515 -7.76 4.84 39.36
N GLY A 516 -7.04 3.72 39.44
CA GLY A 516 -5.78 3.48 38.76
C GLY A 516 -4.55 3.86 39.58
N ASP A 517 -4.74 4.35 40.81
CA ASP A 517 -3.67 4.79 41.71
C ASP A 517 -2.72 3.63 42.06
N LEU A 518 -3.23 2.40 42.18
CA LEU A 518 -2.39 1.21 42.40
C LEU A 518 -1.40 1.00 41.25
N TYR A 519 -1.85 1.23 40.01
CA TYR A 519 -0.98 1.09 38.85
C TYR A 519 0.09 2.17 38.88
N THR A 520 -0.29 3.44 39.04
CA THR A 520 0.62 4.57 38.93
C THR A 520 1.65 4.63 40.07
N GLU A 521 1.22 4.38 41.31
CA GLU A 521 2.08 4.54 42.50
C GLU A 521 2.98 3.32 42.74
N VAL A 522 2.54 2.12 42.37
CA VAL A 522 3.27 0.86 42.66
C VAL A 522 3.76 0.18 41.39
N LEU A 523 2.86 -0.27 40.52
CA LEU A 523 3.23 -1.18 39.43
C LEU A 523 3.99 -0.48 38.29
N ASP A 524 3.69 0.78 38.04
CA ASP A 524 4.30 1.61 37.00
C ASP A 524 5.57 2.31 37.50
N ASN A 525 5.83 2.28 38.81
CA ASN A 525 7.00 2.88 39.40
C ASN A 525 8.22 1.98 39.17
N PRO A 526 9.25 2.41 38.41
CA PRO A 526 10.41 1.58 38.12
C PRO A 526 11.24 1.24 39.36
N THR A 527 11.17 2.07 40.41
CA THR A 527 11.82 1.79 41.70
C THR A 527 11.24 0.53 42.34
N PHE A 528 9.96 0.22 42.10
CA PHE A 528 9.32 -1.01 42.59
C PHE A 528 9.82 -2.26 41.86
N TRP A 529 10.51 -2.15 40.72
CA TRP A 529 11.07 -3.29 40.01
C TRP A 529 12.60 -3.30 40.04
N GLY A 530 13.23 -2.20 40.50
CA GLY A 530 14.68 -2.11 40.65
C GLY A 530 15.39 -2.14 39.30
N THR A 531 16.30 -3.09 39.10
CA THR A 531 17.03 -3.26 37.82
C THR A 531 16.14 -3.67 36.65
N ASP A 532 14.92 -4.13 36.95
CA ASP A 532 13.96 -4.58 35.94
C ASP A 532 13.21 -3.45 35.23
N GLY A 533 13.41 -2.18 35.65
CA GLY A 533 12.83 -1.01 34.99
C GLY A 533 11.30 -1.01 35.00
N TYR A 534 10.67 -0.79 33.86
CA TYR A 534 9.21 -0.86 33.72
C TYR A 534 8.75 -2.30 33.45
N PHE A 535 7.80 -2.79 34.25
CA PHE A 535 7.30 -4.18 34.19
C PHE A 535 6.79 -4.59 32.80
N LEU A 536 5.92 -3.78 32.18
CA LEU A 536 5.39 -4.09 30.86
C LEU A 536 6.49 -4.07 29.79
N SER A 537 7.43 -3.13 29.88
CA SER A 537 8.56 -3.06 28.93
C SER A 537 9.46 -4.29 29.01
N LYS A 538 9.84 -4.72 30.22
CA LYS A 538 10.64 -5.95 30.38
C LYS A 538 9.88 -7.18 29.85
N THR A 539 8.59 -7.27 30.16
CA THR A 539 7.76 -8.42 29.80
C THR A 539 7.50 -8.51 28.30
N LEU A 540 7.19 -7.38 27.65
CA LEU A 540 6.79 -7.35 26.24
C LEU A 540 7.95 -7.07 25.27
N PHE A 541 8.94 -6.27 25.68
CA PHE A 541 10.06 -5.88 24.82
C PHE A 541 11.39 -6.56 25.19
N GLY A 542 11.43 -7.29 26.31
CA GLY A 542 12.61 -7.96 26.84
C GLY A 542 13.49 -7.06 27.71
N ALA A 543 14.44 -7.68 28.42
CA ALA A 543 15.29 -7.00 29.41
C ALA A 543 16.10 -5.81 28.85
N ASN A 544 16.49 -5.85 27.58
CA ASN A 544 17.29 -4.79 26.94
C ASN A 544 16.50 -3.48 26.75
N LYS A 545 15.17 -3.53 26.80
CA LYS A 545 14.26 -2.40 26.58
C LYS A 545 13.44 -2.04 27.81
N SER A 546 13.84 -2.53 28.99
CA SER A 546 13.16 -2.27 30.26
C SER A 546 13.11 -0.78 30.67
N HIS A 547 14.00 0.05 30.13
CA HIS A 547 14.07 1.49 30.40
C HIS A 547 12.98 2.30 29.68
N ILE A 548 12.29 1.71 28.69
CA ILE A 548 11.20 2.38 27.98
C ILE A 548 10.00 2.54 28.94
N PRO A 549 9.39 3.73 29.07
CA PRO A 549 8.29 3.96 29.99
C PRO A 549 6.97 3.37 29.47
N PHE A 550 6.79 2.05 29.58
CA PHE A 550 5.51 1.37 29.33
C PHE A 550 4.81 1.13 30.67
N THR A 551 3.79 1.94 30.93
CA THR A 551 3.00 1.93 32.17
C THR A 551 1.62 1.32 31.92
N ILE A 552 1.13 0.51 32.86
CA ILE A 552 -0.20 -0.10 32.86
C ILE A 552 -1.26 0.99 32.96
N GLY A 553 -1.11 1.92 33.91
CA GLY A 553 -2.05 3.02 34.12
C GLY A 553 -2.12 3.95 32.90
N GLY A 554 -0.96 4.26 32.30
CA GLY A 554 -0.88 5.04 31.07
C GLY A 554 -1.53 4.33 29.89
N PHE A 555 -1.30 3.03 29.74
CA PHE A 555 -1.90 2.21 28.68
C PHE A 555 -3.43 2.16 28.81
N ILE A 556 -3.95 1.83 30.00
CA ILE A 556 -5.41 1.79 30.26
C ILE A 556 -6.03 3.16 29.99
N LYS A 557 -5.38 4.26 30.43
CA LYS A 557 -5.86 5.62 30.16
C LYS A 557 -5.91 5.92 28.66
N ASN A 558 -4.85 5.58 27.92
CA ASN A 558 -4.82 5.76 26.46
C ASN A 558 -5.90 4.94 25.75
N CYS A 559 -6.18 3.72 26.20
CA CYS A 559 -7.29 2.90 25.69
C CYS A 559 -8.65 3.54 25.99
N ARG A 560 -8.85 4.10 27.19
CA ARG A 560 -10.08 4.84 27.54
C ARG A 560 -10.26 6.11 26.70
N GLU A 561 -9.17 6.73 26.26
CA GLU A 561 -9.16 7.86 25.32
C GLU A 561 -9.31 7.44 23.85
N ASN A 562 -9.59 6.16 23.59
CA ASN A 562 -9.76 5.57 22.25
C ASN A 562 -8.55 5.78 21.33
N LYS A 563 -7.33 5.72 21.89
CA LYS A 563 -6.10 5.79 21.08
C LYS A 563 -5.84 4.44 20.41
N PRO A 564 -5.31 4.43 19.16
CA PRO A 564 -4.95 3.19 18.50
C PRO A 564 -3.85 2.44 19.28
N LEU A 565 -3.87 1.11 19.25
CA LEU A 565 -2.98 0.26 20.06
C LEU A 565 -1.50 0.66 19.98
N PHE A 566 -1.03 0.98 18.76
CA PHE A 566 0.35 1.37 18.52
C PHE A 566 0.76 2.69 19.18
N GLN A 567 -0.19 3.60 19.41
CA GLN A 567 0.03 4.86 20.14
C GLN A 567 -0.34 4.75 21.62
N ALA A 568 -1.19 3.79 21.98
CA ALA A 568 -1.60 3.58 23.36
C ALA A 568 -0.44 3.05 24.23
N GLY A 569 0.42 2.20 23.66
CA GLY A 569 1.71 1.82 24.25
C GLY A 569 2.89 2.55 23.59
N PRO A 570 4.10 2.53 24.18
CA PRO A 570 5.30 3.12 23.59
C PRO A 570 5.92 2.22 22.51
N PHE A 571 5.09 1.61 21.66
CA PHE A 571 5.54 0.67 20.63
C PHE A 571 6.41 1.35 19.58
N ASN A 572 6.23 2.66 19.33
CA ASN A 572 7.10 3.47 18.49
C ASN A 572 8.54 3.60 19.02
N GLN A 573 8.72 3.62 20.35
CA GLN A 573 10.04 3.67 20.99
C GLN A 573 10.67 2.28 21.04
N ALA A 574 9.85 1.24 21.24
CA ALA A 574 10.31 -0.14 21.31
C ALA A 574 10.62 -0.75 19.93
N PHE A 575 9.85 -0.37 18.91
CA PHE A 575 9.93 -0.88 17.55
C PHE A 575 9.95 0.28 16.58
N ASN A 576 11.08 0.45 15.89
CA ASN A 576 11.14 1.34 14.75
C ASN A 576 10.48 0.63 13.54
N ILE A 577 9.16 0.77 13.44
CA ILE A 577 8.38 0.22 12.32
C ILE A 577 8.92 0.77 10.99
N SER A 578 9.29 2.04 10.92
CA SER A 578 9.87 2.64 9.71
C SER A 578 11.17 1.96 9.27
N ASP A 579 11.95 1.45 10.22
CA ASP A 579 13.18 0.69 9.93
C ASP A 579 12.87 -0.73 9.46
N ARG A 580 11.86 -1.37 10.08
CA ARG A 580 11.41 -2.74 9.74
C ARG A 580 10.68 -2.79 8.39
N LEU A 581 9.91 -1.76 8.07
CA LEU A 581 9.18 -1.60 6.81
C LEU A 581 9.99 -0.80 5.77
N ASN A 582 11.28 -0.57 6.02
CA ASN A 582 12.13 0.12 5.06
C ASN A 582 12.31 -0.75 3.82
N ILE A 583 11.68 -0.37 2.71
CA ILE A 583 11.68 -1.10 1.45
C ILE A 583 13.11 -1.36 0.96
N LYS A 584 14.06 -0.43 1.14
CA LYS A 584 15.46 -0.63 0.74
C LYS A 584 16.16 -1.71 1.58
N LYS A 585 15.86 -1.79 2.88
CA LYS A 585 16.38 -2.88 3.74
C LYS A 585 15.72 -4.21 3.41
N LEU A 586 14.41 -4.17 3.12
CA LEU A 586 13.59 -5.35 2.83
C LEU A 586 13.98 -5.99 1.50
N LEU A 587 14.23 -5.18 0.46
CA LEU A 587 14.71 -5.61 -0.85
C LEU A 587 16.25 -5.79 -0.90
N GLY A 588 16.97 -5.38 0.14
CA GLY A 588 18.43 -5.45 0.25
C GLY A 588 19.14 -4.15 -0.15
N ASN A 589 20.22 -3.77 0.54
CA ASN A 589 20.88 -2.45 0.42
C ASN A 589 21.31 -2.07 -1.01
N ASP A 590 21.53 -3.05 -1.88
CA ASP A 590 21.96 -2.83 -3.26
C ASP A 590 20.77 -2.54 -4.20
N THR A 591 19.52 -2.43 -3.71
CA THR A 591 18.35 -2.25 -4.60
C THR A 591 18.48 -1.05 -5.50
N THR A 592 18.89 0.11 -4.94
CA THR A 592 19.06 1.33 -5.73
C THR A 592 20.12 1.14 -6.80
N GLN A 593 21.23 0.48 -6.45
CA GLN A 593 22.30 0.17 -7.41
C GLN A 593 21.83 -0.79 -8.50
N GLN A 594 20.98 -1.77 -8.18
CA GLN A 594 20.47 -2.74 -9.14
C GLN A 594 19.46 -2.12 -10.10
N PHE A 595 18.56 -1.27 -9.62
CA PHE A 595 17.71 -0.45 -10.49
C PHE A 595 18.52 0.57 -11.32
N ASP A 596 19.57 1.17 -10.74
CA ASP A 596 20.49 2.05 -11.47
C ASP A 596 21.33 1.29 -12.51
N ASN A 597 21.57 0.00 -12.30
CA ASN A 597 22.30 -0.88 -13.23
C ASN A 597 21.41 -1.41 -14.38
N LEU A 598 20.12 -1.08 -14.39
CA LEU A 598 19.18 -1.40 -15.47
C LEU A 598 19.44 -0.47 -16.68
N LYS A 599 20.69 -0.47 -17.13
CA LYS A 599 21.23 0.33 -18.21
C LYS A 599 21.43 -0.54 -19.43
N VAL A 600 21.14 0.04 -20.58
CA VAL A 600 21.43 -0.58 -21.87
C VAL A 600 22.63 0.16 -22.44
N ASN A 601 23.68 -0.60 -22.78
CA ASN A 601 24.80 -0.04 -23.51
C ASN A 601 24.42 -0.03 -24.99
N LEU A 602 24.35 1.16 -25.58
CA LEU A 602 24.10 1.34 -27.03
C LEU A 602 25.38 1.78 -27.76
N SER A 603 26.54 1.79 -27.09
CA SER A 603 27.81 2.26 -27.69
C SER A 603 28.35 1.31 -28.75
N ASP A 604 27.92 0.05 -28.70
CA ASP A 604 28.20 -1.01 -29.66
C ASP A 604 27.25 -1.00 -30.86
N VAL A 605 26.16 -0.22 -30.81
CA VAL A 605 25.18 -0.13 -31.89
C VAL A 605 25.73 0.80 -32.97
N ASN A 606 26.12 0.22 -34.11
CA ASN A 606 26.61 0.97 -35.26
C ASN A 606 25.49 1.21 -36.28
N ILE A 607 24.89 2.39 -36.21
CA ILE A 607 23.75 2.77 -37.07
C ILE A 607 24.21 3.18 -38.48
N LEU A 608 25.33 3.91 -38.57
CA LEU A 608 25.92 4.37 -39.81
C LEU A 608 27.43 4.14 -39.72
N SER A 609 27.93 3.21 -40.52
CA SER A 609 29.34 2.88 -40.52
C SER A 609 30.19 4.05 -41.06
N ASN A 610 31.45 4.14 -40.65
CA ASN A 610 32.37 5.16 -41.17
C ASN A 610 32.58 5.00 -42.68
N GLU A 611 32.49 3.76 -43.16
CA GLU A 611 32.53 3.41 -44.59
C GLU A 611 31.34 4.04 -45.31
N THR A 612 30.11 3.84 -44.82
CA THR A 612 28.89 4.45 -45.38
C THR A 612 28.98 5.97 -45.43
N ARG A 613 29.50 6.58 -44.35
CA ARG A 613 29.72 8.03 -44.29
C ARG A 613 30.71 8.49 -45.36
N THR A 614 31.77 7.73 -45.59
CA THR A 614 32.77 8.05 -46.61
C THR A 614 32.16 7.92 -48.00
N SER A 615 31.41 6.86 -48.28
CA SER A 615 30.69 6.68 -49.54
C SER A 615 29.73 7.84 -49.85
N LEU A 616 29.01 8.34 -48.84
CA LEU A 616 28.12 9.50 -49.00
C LEU A 616 28.89 10.79 -49.31
N ILE A 617 30.06 10.98 -48.71
CA ILE A 617 30.94 12.13 -48.98
C ILE A 617 31.54 11.99 -50.40
N ASP A 618 31.97 10.80 -50.78
CA ASP A 618 32.53 10.51 -52.10
C ASP A 618 31.48 10.69 -53.20
N LEU A 619 30.22 10.27 -52.96
CA LEU A 619 29.09 10.53 -53.85
C LEU A 619 28.85 12.03 -54.02
N SER A 620 28.85 12.77 -52.91
CA SER A 620 28.68 14.23 -52.93
C SER A 620 29.83 14.94 -53.66
N ASN A 621 31.02 14.33 -53.73
CA ASN A 621 32.19 14.87 -54.42
C ASN A 621 32.44 14.18 -55.77
N SER A 622 31.47 13.45 -56.30
CA SER A 622 31.63 12.66 -57.53
C SER A 622 31.79 13.51 -58.79
N GLY A 623 31.39 14.79 -58.74
CA GLY A 623 31.43 15.73 -59.87
C GLY A 623 30.23 15.63 -60.81
N VAL A 624 29.24 14.78 -60.51
CA VAL A 624 28.06 14.59 -61.36
C VAL A 624 27.20 15.86 -61.47
N ASP A 625 27.18 16.68 -60.42
CA ASP A 625 26.50 17.98 -60.39
C ASP A 625 27.20 19.06 -61.24
N ASP A 626 28.46 18.84 -61.59
CA ASP A 626 29.27 19.73 -62.43
C ASP A 626 29.19 19.39 -63.94
N ILE A 627 28.49 18.31 -64.33
CA ILE A 627 28.36 17.90 -65.73
C ILE A 627 27.52 18.92 -66.52
N ASP A 628 28.10 19.42 -67.62
CA ASP A 628 27.42 20.32 -68.56
C ASP A 628 26.43 19.54 -69.46
N PHE A 629 25.26 19.20 -68.91
CA PHE A 629 24.19 18.55 -69.66
C PHE A 629 23.63 19.43 -70.80
N ASP A 630 23.79 20.75 -70.71
CA ASP A 630 23.34 21.67 -71.75
C ASP A 630 24.16 21.52 -73.04
N ALA A 631 25.46 21.22 -72.94
CA ALA A 631 26.30 20.91 -74.10
C ALA A 631 25.75 19.73 -74.93
N PHE A 632 25.34 18.63 -74.27
CA PHE A 632 24.74 17.47 -74.95
C PHE A 632 23.39 17.82 -75.59
N LEU A 633 22.54 18.57 -74.88
CA LEU A 633 21.21 18.94 -75.37
C LEU A 633 21.28 19.94 -76.53
N ASN A 634 22.27 20.82 -76.56
CA ASN A 634 22.44 21.79 -77.64
C ASN A 634 22.85 21.12 -78.95
N GLU A 635 23.76 20.15 -78.92
CA GLU A 635 24.16 19.42 -80.13
C GLU A 635 23.05 18.49 -80.65
N THR A 636 22.36 17.77 -79.77
CA THR A 636 21.28 16.85 -80.17
C THR A 636 20.04 17.54 -80.78
N ARG A 637 19.88 18.84 -80.56
CA ARG A 637 18.81 19.65 -81.16
C ARG A 637 19.13 20.15 -82.57
N GLN A 638 20.37 20.05 -83.02
CA GLN A 638 20.79 20.48 -84.34
C GLN A 638 20.46 19.42 -85.41
N GLY A 639 20.35 19.84 -86.68
CA GLY A 639 20.29 18.89 -87.79
C GLY A 639 21.62 18.13 -87.93
N ILE A 640 21.60 16.90 -88.44
CA ILE A 640 22.83 16.10 -88.62
C ILE A 640 23.71 16.71 -89.72
N THR A 641 23.11 17.08 -90.85
CA THR A 641 23.78 17.71 -92.00
C THR A 641 23.16 19.08 -92.29
N ALA A 642 23.97 20.02 -92.79
CA ALA A 642 23.50 21.38 -93.11
C ALA A 642 22.45 21.40 -94.24
N VAL A 643 22.45 20.37 -95.09
CA VAL A 643 21.48 20.16 -96.16
C VAL A 643 20.91 18.75 -96.13
N ASN A 644 19.72 18.57 -96.71
CA ASN A 644 19.17 17.25 -96.96
C ASN A 644 19.97 16.57 -98.08
N LEU A 645 20.68 15.47 -97.75
CA LEU A 645 21.57 14.79 -98.68
C LEU A 645 20.84 14.16 -99.87
N ASP A 646 19.62 13.66 -99.68
CA ASP A 646 18.81 13.09 -100.77
C ASP A 646 18.44 14.17 -101.80
N ALA A 647 17.94 15.30 -101.32
CA ALA A 647 17.59 16.44 -102.17
C ALA A 647 18.84 17.02 -102.87
N PHE A 648 19.99 17.03 -102.18
CA PHE A 648 21.26 17.47 -102.74
C PHE A 648 21.76 16.51 -103.84
N ALA A 649 21.66 15.20 -103.63
CA ALA A 649 22.00 14.18 -104.61
C ALA A 649 21.09 14.23 -105.86
N ASP A 650 19.79 14.42 -105.67
CA ASP A 650 18.81 14.61 -106.76
C ASP A 650 19.11 15.88 -107.58
N ASN A 651 19.46 16.96 -106.88
CA ASN A 651 19.85 18.22 -107.50
C ASN A 651 21.11 18.05 -108.37
N ILE A 652 22.15 17.37 -107.87
CA ILE A 652 23.38 17.10 -108.63
C ILE A 652 23.09 16.23 -109.86
N THR A 653 22.27 15.19 -109.69
CA THR A 653 21.93 14.29 -110.80
C THR A 653 21.19 15.03 -111.92
N THR A 654 20.21 15.86 -111.54
CA THR A 654 19.38 16.60 -112.50
C THR A 654 20.12 17.79 -113.13
N ASN A 655 20.82 18.60 -112.32
CA ASN A 655 21.44 19.84 -112.79
C ASN A 655 22.86 19.69 -113.32
N LEU A 656 23.56 18.62 -112.96
CA LEU A 656 24.92 18.37 -113.42
C LEU A 656 24.96 17.19 -114.38
N ALA A 657 24.56 15.98 -113.95
CA ALA A 657 24.71 14.78 -114.78
C ALA A 657 23.83 14.79 -116.04
N ASP A 658 22.55 15.17 -115.93
CA ASP A 658 21.66 15.20 -117.09
C ASP A 658 22.02 16.32 -118.07
N LYS A 659 22.50 17.46 -117.59
CA LYS A 659 23.00 18.55 -118.46
C LYS A 659 24.27 18.13 -119.20
N PHE A 660 25.18 17.37 -118.56
CA PHE A 660 26.31 16.75 -119.25
C PHE A 660 25.88 15.76 -120.33
N GLN A 661 24.84 14.96 -120.07
CA GLN A 661 24.26 14.05 -121.07
C GLN A 661 23.68 14.83 -122.27
N GLN A 662 22.96 15.93 -122.01
CA GLN A 662 22.44 16.81 -123.05
C GLN A 662 23.56 17.50 -123.86
N LEU A 663 24.62 17.95 -123.18
CA LEU A 663 25.80 18.55 -123.81
C LEU A 663 26.50 17.55 -124.74
N GLY A 664 26.73 16.32 -124.27
CA GLY A 664 27.31 15.25 -125.09
C GLY A 664 26.47 14.95 -126.34
N ASN A 665 25.14 14.84 -126.19
CA ASN A 665 24.23 14.67 -127.32
C ASN A 665 24.31 15.84 -128.32
N THR A 666 24.43 17.07 -127.82
CA THR A 666 24.56 18.28 -128.65
C THR A 666 25.89 18.31 -129.41
N LEU A 667 26.99 17.91 -128.76
CA LEU A 667 28.31 17.85 -129.38
C LEU A 667 28.37 16.83 -130.53
N ILE A 668 27.69 15.68 -130.39
CA ILE A 668 27.54 14.69 -131.48
C ILE A 668 26.89 15.34 -132.71
N VAL A 669 25.78 16.05 -132.52
CA VAL A 669 25.05 16.72 -133.61
C VAL A 669 25.90 17.80 -134.29
N GLN A 670 26.81 18.43 -133.54
CA GLN A 670 27.74 19.44 -134.04
C GLN A 670 29.05 18.88 -134.63
N GLY A 671 29.22 17.55 -134.68
CA GLY A 671 30.44 16.91 -135.20
C GLY A 671 31.68 17.10 -134.33
N ARG A 672 31.51 17.42 -133.04
CA ARG A 672 32.59 17.54 -132.04
C ARG A 672 32.67 16.29 -131.17
N ASP A 673 33.83 16.03 -130.59
CA ASP A 673 34.04 14.88 -129.69
C ASP A 673 33.22 15.04 -128.38
N PRO A 674 32.23 14.16 -128.11
CA PRO A 674 31.39 14.24 -126.92
C PRO A 674 31.97 13.46 -125.73
N SER A 675 33.09 12.74 -125.91
CA SER A 675 33.55 11.70 -124.97
C SER A 675 33.74 12.24 -123.55
N LYS A 676 34.39 13.41 -123.42
CA LYS A 676 34.65 14.06 -122.13
C LYS A 676 33.36 14.49 -121.39
N ALA A 677 32.32 14.91 -122.13
CA ALA A 677 31.04 15.32 -121.53
C ALA A 677 30.24 14.12 -121.00
N PHE A 678 30.22 13.00 -121.74
CA PHE A 678 29.60 11.77 -121.24
C PHE A 678 30.39 11.14 -120.10
N GLU A 679 31.72 11.25 -120.12
CA GLU A 679 32.58 10.74 -119.05
C GLU A 679 32.32 11.48 -117.73
N LEU A 680 32.25 12.82 -117.75
CA LEU A 680 31.90 13.61 -116.56
C LEU A 680 30.48 13.33 -116.06
N GLY A 681 29.49 13.26 -116.96
CA GLY A 681 28.11 12.88 -116.59
C GLY A 681 28.00 11.47 -115.99
N LYS A 682 28.82 10.53 -116.49
CA LYS A 682 28.91 9.17 -115.96
C LYS A 682 29.61 9.14 -114.61
N GLN A 683 30.71 9.87 -114.42
CA GLN A 683 31.40 9.98 -113.13
C GLN A 683 30.48 10.53 -112.03
N ILE A 684 29.67 11.56 -112.34
CA ILE A 684 28.67 12.10 -111.40
C ILE A 684 27.63 11.04 -111.04
N ARG A 685 27.07 10.31 -112.01
CA ARG A 685 26.10 9.24 -111.73
C ARG A 685 26.71 8.07 -110.98
N GLU A 686 27.98 7.74 -111.22
CA GLU A 686 28.68 6.71 -110.46
C GLU A 686 28.98 7.15 -109.02
N HIS A 687 29.27 8.42 -108.79
CA HIS A 687 29.46 8.96 -107.43
C HIS A 687 28.13 9.13 -106.69
N CYS A 688 27.09 9.69 -107.30
CA CYS A 688 25.76 9.74 -106.69
C CYS A 688 25.14 8.35 -106.51
N GLY A 689 25.33 7.44 -107.49
CA GLY A 689 24.81 6.07 -107.44
C GLY A 689 25.54 5.15 -106.47
N LYS A 690 26.81 5.42 -106.15
CA LYS A 690 27.54 4.77 -105.05
C LYS A 690 27.22 5.39 -103.69
N SER A 691 26.87 6.68 -103.64
CA SER A 691 26.53 7.40 -102.40
C SER A 691 25.05 7.32 -101.98
N CYS A 692 24.14 6.79 -102.80
CA CYS A 692 22.74 6.51 -102.40
C CYS A 692 22.60 5.23 -101.55
N VAL A 693 23.71 4.67 -101.05
CA VAL A 693 23.71 3.61 -100.05
C VAL A 693 24.56 4.10 -98.87
N VAL A 694 24.02 5.06 -98.13
CA VAL A 694 24.43 5.43 -96.77
C VAL A 694 23.17 5.52 -95.93
#